data_AF-B9G4W2-F1
#
_entry.id   AF-B9G4W2-F1
#
_cell.length_a   1.000
_cell.length_b   1.000
_cell.length_c   1.000
_cell.angle_alpha   90.00
_cell.angle_beta   90.00
_cell.angle_gamma   90.00
#
_symmetry.space_group_name_H-M   'P 1'
#
loop_
_entity.id
_entity.type
_entity.pdbx_description
1 polymer ?
#
loop_
_entity_poly.entity_id
_entity_poly.type
_entity_poly.pdbx_seq_one_letter_code
_entity_poly.pdbx_strand_id
1 'polypeptide(L)'
;MAPPQLVSVLVALLCVAAASPAGVGAARFVCNATAPRASTCQALVAYAPPNATTLAAVRALFQLRSHRALLASNGLPLSTPPSAPAPSPLRVRLPCLCSGGAGATFQRPTYRIRAGDTLDAIARGVFAGLVTYQDIAAANNVSDPNKIAVGQELWIPVPCSCDPVAGQPVVHYTYVVPPGASVAAIAQDFATTEATVLALNRMPDAKSLLAGQVLDVPLRACSSAISSTAIDRNLLVPNGSYILTANNCIMCGCSSYTWQLDCQPTQGISSSFCPASKCGDMFLGNTTTSPTSSCESTACSYAGYTNSTSFTILANLTTSSTCNAAAMSPMAQQAHSSAFRLASTWLRWTELIVCLHVIFLCCVRCALSSLGGDHPGEIKKELLNLALPAIVGQAIDPVAQLLETAYIGRLGPVELASAAVGVSVFNIISKLFNIPLLSITTSFVAEDVARHDSDQFTSEGNMSSESGGRKRLPSISSAILLAAAIGVIEASALILGSEILLSIMGVSHASTMHSPAKLFLSLRALGAPAVVVSLAIQGIFRGLKDTKTPLLYSGLGNISAVLLLPFLVYSLNLGLNGAALATIASQYLGMFLLLWSLSKRAVLLPPKIEDLDFVGYIKSGGMLLGRTLSVLITMTLGTAMAARQGTIAMAAHQICLQALIASSFAKLDYEKVKEVTYYVLKIGLLVGAALALLLFASFGRIAELFSKDPMVLQIVGSGVLFVSASQPINALAFIFDGLHFGVSDFSYSASSMITVGAISSLFLLYAPKVFGLPGVWAGLALFMGLRMTAGFLRQVFLSDFLS
;
A
#
# COMPACT_ATOMS: atom_id res chain seq x y z
N MET A 1 -4.64 5.15 -46.48
CA MET A 1 -5.71 6.06 -46.04
C MET A 1 -6.43 5.39 -44.89
N ALA A 2 -6.32 5.91 -43.67
CA ALA A 2 -6.95 5.29 -42.49
C ALA A 2 -8.48 5.48 -42.53
N PRO A 3 -9.28 4.49 -42.10
CA PRO A 3 -10.73 4.57 -42.20
C PRO A 3 -11.33 5.58 -41.20
N PRO A 4 -12.43 6.28 -41.56
CA PRO A 4 -13.06 7.35 -40.77
C PRO A 4 -13.63 6.89 -39.42
N GLN A 5 -13.75 5.58 -39.20
CA GLN A 5 -14.18 5.01 -37.92
C GLN A 5 -13.10 5.15 -36.83
N LEU A 6 -11.81 5.21 -37.21
CA LEU A 6 -10.69 5.33 -36.27
C LEU A 6 -10.63 6.71 -35.59
N VAL A 7 -10.98 7.77 -36.33
CA VAL A 7 -11.02 9.15 -35.82
C VAL A 7 -12.23 9.35 -34.91
N SER A 8 -13.36 8.73 -35.22
CA SER A 8 -14.58 8.83 -34.40
C SER A 8 -14.42 8.16 -33.03
N VAL A 9 -13.70 7.04 -32.94
CA VAL A 9 -13.39 6.38 -31.66
C VAL A 9 -12.37 7.19 -30.84
N LEU A 10 -11.36 7.78 -31.50
CA LEU A 10 -10.36 8.63 -30.83
C LEU A 10 -11.00 9.92 -30.25
N VAL A 11 -11.93 10.53 -30.98
CA VAL A 11 -12.66 11.73 -30.56
C VAL A 11 -13.68 11.40 -29.46
N ALA A 12 -14.36 10.24 -29.52
CA ALA A 12 -15.24 9.79 -28.45
C ALA A 12 -14.49 9.52 -27.13
N LEU A 13 -13.28 8.95 -27.20
CA LEU A 13 -12.39 8.75 -26.04
C LEU A 13 -11.87 10.08 -25.45
N LEU A 14 -11.65 11.10 -26.28
CA LEU A 14 -11.27 12.45 -25.85
C LEU A 14 -12.45 13.23 -25.22
N CYS A 15 -13.68 13.04 -25.70
CA CYS A 15 -14.86 13.73 -25.18
C CYS A 15 -15.32 13.17 -23.82
N VAL A 16 -15.15 11.87 -23.56
CA VAL A 16 -15.43 11.29 -22.23
C VAL A 16 -14.42 11.75 -21.17
N ALA A 17 -13.22 12.18 -21.58
CA ALA A 17 -12.20 12.75 -20.70
C ALA A 17 -12.48 14.21 -20.24
N ALA A 18 -13.53 14.86 -20.76
CA ALA A 18 -13.85 16.27 -20.47
C ALA A 18 -14.95 16.47 -19.41
N ALA A 19 -15.50 15.40 -18.82
CA ALA A 19 -16.50 15.52 -17.77
C ALA A 19 -15.85 15.53 -16.37
N SER A 20 -15.50 16.73 -15.90
CA SER A 20 -14.95 16.98 -14.56
C SER A 20 -16.03 16.97 -13.48
N PRO A 21 -15.75 16.44 -12.27
CA PRO A 21 -16.32 16.98 -11.03
C PRO A 21 -15.47 18.17 -10.56
N ALA A 22 -16.15 19.18 -10.01
CA ALA A 22 -15.57 20.44 -9.52
C ALA A 22 -14.56 20.25 -8.39
N GLY A 23 -13.56 21.15 -8.33
CA GLY A 23 -12.54 21.18 -7.28
C GLY A 23 -13.13 21.39 -5.88
N VAL A 24 -12.64 20.61 -4.92
CA VAL A 24 -13.02 20.69 -3.51
C VAL A 24 -12.20 21.80 -2.84
N GLY A 25 -12.86 22.84 -2.33
CA GLY A 25 -12.25 23.86 -1.47
C GLY A 25 -12.05 23.34 -0.04
N ALA A 26 -11.01 23.81 0.66
CA ALA A 26 -10.77 23.46 2.06
C ALA A 26 -11.82 24.08 3.00
N ALA A 27 -12.14 23.37 4.08
CA ALA A 27 -13.20 23.68 5.02
C ALA A 27 -12.81 24.82 5.99
N ARG A 28 -13.61 25.90 6.01
CA ARG A 28 -13.58 26.90 7.07
C ARG A 28 -14.37 26.37 8.27
N PHE A 29 -13.79 26.44 9.48
CA PHE A 29 -14.53 26.10 10.70
C PHE A 29 -15.66 27.10 10.90
N VAL A 30 -16.83 26.57 11.19
CA VAL A 30 -18.05 27.35 11.31
C VAL A 30 -18.07 28.01 12.67
N CYS A 31 -18.46 29.29 12.69
CA CYS A 31 -18.87 29.94 13.91
C CYS A 31 -20.32 30.42 13.77
N ASN A 32 -21.14 30.16 14.78
CA ASN A 32 -22.50 30.66 14.89
C ASN A 32 -22.46 32.08 15.44
N ALA A 33 -22.07 33.03 14.59
CA ALA A 33 -22.03 34.44 14.94
C ALA A 33 -23.45 35.06 14.91
N THR A 34 -24.33 34.65 15.83
CA THR A 34 -25.59 35.36 16.11
C THR A 34 -25.37 36.56 17.03
N ALA A 35 -24.18 36.73 17.60
CA ALA A 35 -23.83 37.88 18.43
C ALA A 35 -23.32 39.06 17.58
N PRO A 36 -23.76 40.31 17.84
CA PRO A 36 -23.35 41.50 17.08
C PRO A 36 -21.88 41.93 17.30
N ARG A 37 -21.08 41.13 18.02
CA ARG A 37 -19.65 41.32 18.25
C ARG A 37 -18.91 40.01 18.00
N ALA A 38 -17.76 40.11 17.33
CA ALA A 38 -16.89 38.97 17.10
C ALA A 38 -16.49 38.32 18.44
N SER A 39 -16.73 37.00 18.56
CA SER A 39 -16.32 36.23 19.74
C SER A 39 -14.84 35.88 19.62
N THR A 40 -14.09 36.07 20.71
CA THR A 40 -12.69 35.68 20.82
C THR A 40 -12.53 34.56 21.84
N CYS A 41 -11.69 33.58 21.51
CA CYS A 41 -11.38 32.47 22.39
C CYS A 41 -9.93 31.99 22.18
N GLN A 42 -9.54 30.95 22.91
CA GLN A 42 -8.26 30.28 22.74
C GLN A 42 -8.51 28.90 22.15
N ALA A 43 -8.07 28.68 20.92
CA ALA A 43 -8.13 27.39 20.24
C ALA A 43 -6.78 26.67 20.36
N LEU A 44 -6.80 25.35 20.24
CA LEU A 44 -5.59 24.54 20.17
C LEU A 44 -5.36 24.05 18.74
N VAL A 45 -4.10 23.98 18.35
CA VAL A 45 -3.70 23.52 17.03
C VAL A 45 -2.72 22.35 17.16
N ALA A 46 -2.93 21.29 16.37
CA ALA A 46 -2.05 20.15 16.26
C ALA A 46 -0.92 20.45 15.25
N TYR A 47 0.24 20.88 15.74
CA TYR A 47 1.38 21.13 14.87
C TYR A 47 2.36 19.97 14.88
N ALA A 48 2.48 19.26 13.76
CA ALA A 48 3.48 18.22 13.54
C ALA A 48 4.60 18.79 12.65
N PRO A 49 5.77 19.18 13.20
CA PRO A 49 6.83 19.76 12.39
C PRO A 49 7.36 18.70 11.39
N PRO A 50 7.51 19.04 10.09
CA PRO A 50 7.95 18.07 9.08
C PRO A 50 9.42 17.65 9.23
N ASN A 51 10.23 18.49 9.88
CA ASN A 51 11.61 18.20 10.26
C ASN A 51 11.75 18.23 11.79
N ALA A 52 12.78 17.59 12.34
CA ALA A 52 13.10 17.71 13.76
C ALA A 52 13.39 19.19 14.11
N THR A 53 12.68 19.73 15.11
CA THR A 53 12.79 21.14 15.54
C THR A 53 12.76 21.26 17.07
N THR A 54 13.09 22.45 17.58
CA THR A 54 13.08 22.75 19.02
C THR A 54 11.84 23.53 19.43
N LEU A 55 11.49 23.48 20.72
CA LEU A 55 10.39 24.28 21.28
C LEU A 55 10.56 25.80 21.01
N ALA A 56 11.80 26.30 21.02
CA ALA A 56 12.12 27.68 20.67
C ALA A 56 11.77 28.03 19.22
N ALA A 57 12.08 27.12 18.29
CA ALA A 57 11.76 27.32 16.86
C ALA A 57 10.25 27.37 16.63
N VAL A 58 9.49 26.47 17.26
CA VAL A 58 8.03 26.47 17.17
C VAL A 58 7.42 27.73 17.82
N ARG A 59 7.94 28.15 18.98
CA ARG A 59 7.54 29.40 19.64
C ARG A 59 7.76 30.62 18.74
N ALA A 60 8.88 30.65 18.01
CA ALA A 60 9.18 31.73 17.07
C ALA A 60 8.27 31.68 15.83
N LEU A 61 8.05 30.49 15.25
CA LEU A 61 7.19 30.30 14.09
C LEU A 61 5.74 30.75 14.35
N PHE A 62 5.19 30.35 15.50
CA PHE A 62 3.83 30.75 15.90
C PHE A 62 3.77 32.11 16.62
N GLN A 63 4.91 32.79 16.78
CA GLN A 63 5.03 34.11 17.43
C GLN A 63 4.40 34.16 18.83
N LEU A 64 4.59 33.09 19.62
CA LEU A 64 3.99 32.92 20.94
C LEU A 64 4.71 33.79 21.98
N ARG A 65 3.93 34.49 22.81
CA ARG A 65 4.44 35.42 23.83
C ARG A 65 5.15 34.73 25.00
N SER A 66 4.78 33.49 25.33
CA SER A 66 5.26 32.80 26.53
C SER A 66 5.71 31.38 26.20
N HIS A 67 6.96 31.06 26.56
CA HIS A 67 7.49 29.68 26.52
C HIS A 67 6.73 28.77 27.49
N ARG A 68 6.41 29.26 28.68
CA ARG A 68 5.67 28.51 29.70
C ARG A 68 4.27 28.13 29.23
N ALA A 69 3.61 28.98 28.43
CA ALA A 69 2.29 28.66 27.86
C ALA A 69 2.35 27.54 26.80
N LEU A 70 3.46 27.46 26.05
CA LEU A 70 3.71 26.37 25.11
C LEU A 70 3.94 25.05 25.85
N LEU A 71 4.72 25.06 26.94
CA LEU A 71 4.91 23.90 27.81
C LEU A 71 3.57 23.45 28.42
N ALA A 72 2.80 24.40 28.94
CA ALA A 72 1.51 24.17 29.59
C ALA A 72 0.48 23.48 28.68
N SER A 73 0.41 23.91 27.41
CA SER A 73 -0.48 23.32 26.40
C SER A 73 -0.14 21.85 26.10
N ASN A 74 1.07 21.39 26.44
CA ASN A 74 1.58 20.04 26.16
C ASN A 74 1.83 19.23 27.44
N GLY A 75 1.48 19.75 28.62
CA GLY A 75 1.72 19.06 29.89
C GLY A 75 3.21 18.86 30.23
N LEU A 76 4.11 19.65 29.63
CA LEU A 76 5.55 19.54 29.84
C LEU A 76 5.97 20.25 31.14
N PRO A 77 6.98 19.76 31.89
CA PRO A 77 7.47 20.44 33.09
C PRO A 77 7.94 21.88 32.83
N LEU A 78 7.71 22.80 33.77
CA LEU A 78 8.15 24.20 33.66
C LEU A 78 9.68 24.37 33.58
N SER A 79 10.45 23.34 33.95
CA SER A 79 11.92 23.30 33.84
C SER A 79 12.43 22.97 32.43
N THR A 80 11.57 22.58 31.48
CA THR A 80 11.99 22.18 30.13
C THR A 80 12.61 23.35 29.35
N PRO A 81 13.86 23.24 28.88
CA PRO A 81 14.56 24.34 28.22
C PRO A 81 14.03 24.60 26.80
N PRO A 82 14.16 25.83 26.26
CA PRO A 82 13.71 26.16 24.90
C PRO A 82 14.41 25.37 23.79
N SER A 83 15.62 24.88 24.03
CA SER A 83 16.40 24.06 23.09
C SER A 83 15.95 22.60 23.04
N ALA A 84 15.05 22.15 23.92
CA ALA A 84 14.55 20.78 23.92
C ALA A 84 13.81 20.46 22.59
N PRO A 85 13.90 19.20 22.12
CA PRO A 85 13.18 18.76 20.93
C PRO A 85 11.67 18.89 21.14
N ALA A 86 10.96 19.40 20.12
CA ALA A 86 9.50 19.54 20.18
C ALA A 86 8.83 18.16 19.97
N PRO A 87 7.93 17.72 20.86
CA PRO A 87 7.13 16.52 20.63
C PRO A 87 6.20 16.72 19.42
N SER A 88 5.89 15.64 18.71
CA SER A 88 5.03 15.66 17.51
C SER A 88 3.87 14.67 17.68
N PRO A 89 2.60 15.11 17.56
CA PRO A 89 2.15 16.48 17.33
C PRO A 89 2.26 17.35 18.60
N LEU A 90 2.65 18.61 18.44
CA LEU A 90 2.68 19.63 19.49
C LEU A 90 1.34 20.39 19.53
N ARG A 91 0.77 20.58 20.71
CA ARG A 91 -0.40 21.43 20.94
C ARG A 91 0.02 22.89 21.06
N VAL A 92 -0.41 23.73 20.13
CA VAL A 92 -0.13 25.17 20.12
C VAL A 92 -1.41 25.94 20.40
N ARG A 93 -1.43 26.75 21.47
CA ARG A 93 -2.59 27.57 21.83
C ARG A 93 -2.52 28.93 21.13
N LEU A 94 -3.56 29.26 20.34
CA LEU A 94 -3.63 30.48 19.53
C LEU A 94 -4.94 31.23 19.77
N PRO A 95 -4.92 32.58 19.69
CA PRO A 95 -6.13 33.38 19.77
C PRO A 95 -6.97 33.16 18.50
N CYS A 96 -8.24 32.80 18.69
CA CYS A 96 -9.20 32.65 17.62
C CYS A 96 -10.15 33.85 17.58
N LEU A 97 -10.50 34.31 16.38
CA LEU A 97 -11.56 35.29 16.15
C LEU A 97 -12.62 34.66 15.25
N CYS A 98 -13.84 34.57 15.75
CA CYS A 98 -15.02 34.19 14.97
C CYS A 98 -15.68 35.46 14.42
N SER A 99 -15.75 35.59 13.09
CA SER A 99 -16.38 36.72 12.41
C SER A 99 -16.97 36.28 11.07
N GLY A 100 -18.17 36.77 10.73
CA GLY A 100 -18.80 36.48 9.44
C GLY A 100 -19.11 35.01 9.19
N GLY A 101 -19.40 34.23 10.24
CA GLY A 101 -19.78 32.82 10.14
C GLY A 101 -18.61 31.82 10.08
N ALA A 102 -17.37 32.30 10.14
CA ALA A 102 -16.17 31.47 10.15
C ALA A 102 -15.14 31.96 11.18
N GLY A 103 -14.31 31.04 11.68
CA GLY A 103 -13.25 31.35 12.64
C GLY A 103 -11.86 31.09 12.10
N ALA A 104 -10.95 32.02 12.38
CA ALA A 104 -9.53 31.92 12.04
C ALA A 104 -8.66 32.59 13.10
N THR A 105 -7.37 32.22 13.14
CA THR A 105 -6.42 32.76 14.11
C THR A 105 -6.19 34.25 13.94
N PHE A 106 -6.33 35.02 15.02
CA PHE A 106 -6.31 36.48 14.96
C PHE A 106 -4.88 37.06 15.00
N GLN A 107 -4.52 37.85 13.98
CA GLN A 107 -3.25 38.60 13.84
C GLN A 107 -1.95 37.78 13.82
N ARG A 108 -1.94 36.53 14.30
CA ARG A 108 -0.78 35.65 14.36
C ARG A 108 -1.21 34.20 14.07
N PRO A 109 -0.35 33.38 13.44
CA PRO A 109 1.02 33.71 13.05
C PRO A 109 1.11 34.52 11.75
N THR A 110 2.17 35.31 11.61
CA THR A 110 2.60 35.88 10.32
C THR A 110 3.90 35.24 9.87
N TYR A 111 4.08 35.13 8.55
CA TYR A 111 5.26 34.54 7.93
C TYR A 111 5.87 35.54 6.93
N ARG A 112 7.19 35.74 7.02
CA ARG A 112 7.94 36.60 6.11
C ARG A 112 8.57 35.77 5.00
N ILE A 113 8.20 36.05 3.75
CA ILE A 113 8.56 35.26 2.56
C ILE A 113 10.08 35.29 2.34
N ARG A 114 10.66 34.11 2.12
CA ARG A 114 12.10 33.92 1.82
C ARG A 114 12.31 33.64 0.33
N ALA A 115 13.55 33.77 -0.11
CA ALA A 115 13.92 33.45 -1.49
C ALA A 115 13.63 31.97 -1.80
N GLY A 116 12.87 31.70 -2.87
CA GLY A 116 12.50 30.35 -3.29
C GLY A 116 11.20 29.80 -2.65
N ASP A 117 10.56 30.55 -1.75
CA ASP A 117 9.28 30.14 -1.19
C ASP A 117 8.15 30.20 -2.24
N THR A 118 7.20 29.27 -2.12
CA THR A 118 5.89 29.33 -2.78
C THR A 118 4.80 29.25 -1.73
N LEU A 119 3.59 29.73 -2.02
CA LEU A 119 2.48 29.65 -1.05
C LEU A 119 2.16 28.19 -0.65
N ASP A 120 2.31 27.23 -1.56
CA ASP A 120 2.13 25.80 -1.27
C ASP A 120 3.24 25.25 -0.35
N ALA A 121 4.49 25.63 -0.59
CA ALA A 121 5.61 25.25 0.27
C ALA A 121 5.47 25.84 1.68
N ILE A 122 4.96 27.06 1.81
CA ILE A 122 4.66 27.66 3.11
C ILE A 122 3.53 26.89 3.82
N ALA A 123 2.42 26.65 3.11
CA ALA A 123 1.25 25.96 3.65
C ALA A 123 1.56 24.52 4.12
N ARG A 124 2.14 23.70 3.24
CA ARG A 124 2.41 22.27 3.51
C ARG A 124 3.74 22.03 4.19
N GLY A 125 4.77 22.81 3.84
CA GLY A 125 6.13 22.62 4.35
C GLY A 125 6.42 23.35 5.65
N VAL A 126 5.96 24.60 5.82
CA VAL A 126 6.24 25.38 7.04
C VAL A 126 5.16 25.14 8.09
N PHE A 127 3.89 25.26 7.69
CA PHE A 127 2.73 25.12 8.57
C PHE A 127 2.11 23.71 8.57
N ALA A 128 2.82 22.72 8.04
CA ALA A 128 2.47 21.30 8.13
C ALA A 128 1.04 20.96 7.65
N GLY A 129 0.50 21.72 6.68
CA GLY A 129 -0.84 21.49 6.13
C GLY A 129 -1.99 22.05 6.98
N LEU A 130 -1.70 22.87 7.99
CA LEU A 130 -2.72 23.54 8.81
C LEU A 130 -3.62 24.51 8.04
N VAL A 131 -3.15 24.99 6.89
CA VAL A 131 -3.85 25.87 5.97
C VAL A 131 -3.54 25.45 4.53
N THR A 132 -4.36 25.86 3.57
CA THR A 132 -4.05 25.71 2.15
C THR A 132 -3.42 26.99 1.57
N TYR A 133 -2.75 26.87 0.43
CA TYR A 133 -2.20 28.04 -0.26
C TYR A 133 -3.31 29.01 -0.72
N GLN A 134 -4.50 28.50 -1.05
CA GLN A 134 -5.67 29.31 -1.40
C GLN A 134 -6.13 30.15 -0.20
N ASP A 135 -6.12 29.57 1.00
CA ASP A 135 -6.51 30.29 2.22
C ASP A 135 -5.53 31.43 2.52
N ILE A 136 -4.22 31.17 2.38
CA ILE A 136 -3.20 32.20 2.54
C ILE A 136 -3.39 33.29 1.48
N ALA A 137 -3.59 32.93 0.21
CA ALA A 137 -3.78 33.90 -0.86
C ALA A 137 -5.01 34.79 -0.62
N ALA A 138 -6.15 34.18 -0.26
CA ALA A 138 -7.41 34.89 0.00
C ALA A 138 -7.31 35.81 1.22
N ALA A 139 -6.69 35.35 2.30
CA ALA A 139 -6.55 36.13 3.53
C ALA A 139 -5.60 37.33 3.40
N ASN A 140 -4.71 37.31 2.41
CA ASN A 140 -3.72 38.36 2.17
C ASN A 140 -3.95 39.16 0.88
N ASN A 141 -5.13 39.01 0.24
CA ASN A 141 -5.48 39.66 -1.03
C ASN A 141 -4.43 39.43 -2.15
N VAL A 142 -3.88 38.22 -2.24
CA VAL A 142 -2.94 37.84 -3.30
C VAL A 142 -3.72 37.30 -4.50
N SER A 143 -3.79 38.10 -5.57
CA SER A 143 -4.55 37.76 -6.78
C SER A 143 -3.91 36.65 -7.63
N ASP A 144 -2.58 36.59 -7.68
CA ASP A 144 -1.81 35.56 -8.40
C ASP A 144 -0.86 34.85 -7.41
N PRO A 145 -1.15 33.59 -7.02
CA PRO A 145 -0.35 32.81 -6.07
C PRO A 145 1.12 32.63 -6.46
N ASN A 146 1.47 32.81 -7.73
CA ASN A 146 2.84 32.68 -8.23
C ASN A 146 3.63 34.00 -8.16
N LYS A 147 2.99 35.13 -7.83
CA LYS A 147 3.61 36.46 -7.76
C LYS A 147 3.67 36.95 -6.32
N ILE A 148 4.56 36.33 -5.54
CA ILE A 148 4.87 36.75 -4.18
C ILE A 148 6.27 37.35 -4.10
N ALA A 149 6.45 38.40 -3.28
CA ALA A 149 7.72 39.10 -3.16
C ALA A 149 8.52 38.66 -1.93
N VAL A 150 9.82 38.45 -2.09
CA VAL A 150 10.72 38.15 -0.96
C VAL A 150 10.68 39.32 0.04
N GLY A 151 10.53 39.00 1.32
CA GLY A 151 10.45 39.98 2.40
C GLY A 151 9.03 40.48 2.73
N GLN A 152 8.02 40.16 1.89
CA GLN A 152 6.61 40.40 2.17
C GLN A 152 6.16 39.60 3.40
N GLU A 153 5.33 40.18 4.26
CA GLU A 153 4.69 39.46 5.38
C GLU A 153 3.30 38.99 5.00
N LEU A 154 3.01 37.72 5.27
CA LEU A 154 1.71 37.08 5.06
C LEU A 154 1.13 36.67 6.41
N TRP A 155 -0.13 37.01 6.66
CA TRP A 155 -0.91 36.44 7.75
C TRP A 155 -1.35 35.01 7.40
N ILE A 156 -1.23 34.09 8.35
CA ILE A 156 -1.54 32.67 8.16
C ILE A 156 -2.86 32.37 8.89
N PRO A 157 -3.98 32.19 8.17
CA PRO A 157 -5.31 32.09 8.75
C PRO A 157 -5.63 30.64 9.17
N VAL A 158 -5.02 30.15 10.25
CA VAL A 158 -5.30 28.78 10.74
C VAL A 158 -6.77 28.68 11.19
N PRO A 159 -7.55 27.70 10.72
CA PRO A 159 -8.96 27.58 11.05
C PRO A 159 -9.16 27.21 12.53
N CYS A 160 -10.15 27.83 13.17
CA CYS A 160 -10.49 27.62 14.58
C CYS A 160 -11.97 27.97 14.84
N SER A 161 -12.52 27.55 15.98
CA SER A 161 -13.88 27.92 16.40
C SER A 161 -13.94 28.17 17.92
N CYS A 162 -15.03 28.83 18.36
CA CYS A 162 -15.26 29.24 19.74
C CYS A 162 -16.61 28.74 20.30
N ASP A 163 -17.36 27.95 19.52
CA ASP A 163 -18.75 27.62 19.84
C ASP A 163 -18.85 26.41 20.79
N PRO A 164 -19.83 26.38 21.69
CA PRO A 164 -20.10 25.17 22.45
C PRO A 164 -20.60 24.04 21.53
N VAL A 165 -20.18 22.81 21.79
CA VAL A 165 -20.61 21.62 21.03
C VAL A 165 -21.62 20.85 21.86
N ALA A 166 -22.83 20.68 21.32
CA ALA A 166 -23.97 20.05 22.03
C ALA A 166 -24.26 20.67 23.43
N GLY A 167 -24.07 21.99 23.57
CA GLY A 167 -24.31 22.71 24.82
C GLY A 167 -23.23 22.55 25.90
N GLN A 168 -22.14 21.83 25.60
CA GLN A 168 -21.01 21.65 26.52
C GLN A 168 -19.83 22.56 26.15
N PRO A 169 -19.09 23.10 27.13
CA PRO A 169 -17.88 23.85 26.87
C PRO A 169 -16.76 22.92 26.38
N VAL A 170 -16.18 23.23 25.23
CA VAL A 170 -15.08 22.46 24.63
C VAL A 170 -13.97 23.38 24.19
N VAL A 171 -12.76 22.83 24.08
CA VAL A 171 -11.66 23.50 23.39
C VAL A 171 -11.55 22.90 22.00
N HIS A 172 -11.78 23.73 20.98
CA HIS A 172 -11.61 23.33 19.59
C HIS A 172 -10.15 23.05 19.30
N TYR A 173 -9.91 21.86 18.73
CA TYR A 173 -8.59 21.38 18.37
C TYR A 173 -8.50 21.19 16.86
N THR A 174 -7.74 22.07 16.23
CA THR A 174 -7.43 22.00 14.80
C THR A 174 -6.49 20.82 14.56
N TYR A 175 -7.04 19.74 14.05
CA TYR A 175 -6.37 18.45 13.89
C TYR A 175 -6.16 18.13 12.41
N VAL A 176 -4.90 17.97 12.00
CA VAL A 176 -4.57 17.50 10.64
C VAL A 176 -4.66 15.99 10.64
N VAL A 177 -5.55 15.43 9.82
CA VAL A 177 -5.83 14.00 9.77
C VAL A 177 -4.60 13.24 9.26
N PRO A 178 -3.97 12.37 10.06
CA PRO A 178 -2.84 11.58 9.60
C PRO A 178 -3.33 10.53 8.59
N PRO A 179 -2.44 10.07 7.69
CA PRO A 179 -2.80 9.07 6.69
C PRO A 179 -3.27 7.77 7.37
N GLY A 180 -4.43 7.25 6.95
CA GLY A 180 -5.04 6.04 7.50
C GLY A 180 -5.88 6.23 8.77
N ALA A 181 -6.06 7.46 9.26
CA ALA A 181 -6.99 7.72 10.36
C ALA A 181 -8.46 7.54 9.92
N SER A 182 -9.29 7.07 10.84
CA SER A 182 -10.74 6.98 10.67
C SER A 182 -11.44 7.91 11.64
N VAL A 183 -12.66 8.37 11.30
CA VAL A 183 -13.46 9.20 12.21
C VAL A 183 -13.73 8.46 13.53
N ALA A 184 -13.90 7.14 13.49
CA ALA A 184 -14.04 6.28 14.67
C ALA A 184 -12.82 6.34 15.60
N ALA A 185 -11.62 6.15 15.04
CA ALA A 185 -10.38 6.22 15.81
C ALA A 185 -10.14 7.63 16.38
N ILE A 186 -10.36 8.67 15.57
CA ILE A 186 -10.26 10.06 16.02
C ILE A 186 -11.25 10.34 17.16
N ALA A 187 -12.51 9.90 17.01
CA ALA A 187 -13.51 10.07 18.04
C ALA A 187 -13.11 9.35 19.35
N GLN A 188 -12.58 8.14 19.24
CA GLN A 188 -12.08 7.37 20.37
C GLN A 188 -10.88 8.04 21.06
N ASP A 189 -9.87 8.47 20.28
CA ASP A 189 -8.64 9.09 20.78
C ASP A 189 -8.89 10.40 21.54
N PHE A 190 -9.92 11.15 21.12
CA PHE A 190 -10.29 12.43 21.73
C PHE A 190 -11.54 12.34 22.63
N ALA A 191 -11.96 11.13 22.99
CA ALA A 191 -13.10 10.87 23.88
C ALA A 191 -14.39 11.61 23.47
N THR A 192 -14.69 11.59 22.17
CA THR A 192 -15.90 12.16 21.55
C THR A 192 -16.63 11.10 20.72
N THR A 193 -17.70 11.47 20.00
CA THR A 193 -18.45 10.54 19.14
C THR A 193 -18.23 10.83 17.66
N GLU A 194 -18.33 9.81 16.82
CA GLU A 194 -18.25 9.97 15.37
C GLU A 194 -19.27 10.98 14.84
N ALA A 195 -20.51 10.89 15.33
CA ALA A 195 -21.58 11.82 14.96
C ALA A 195 -21.21 13.29 15.29
N THR A 196 -20.56 13.53 16.43
CA THR A 196 -20.08 14.86 16.81
C THR A 196 -19.01 15.37 15.86
N VAL A 197 -17.99 14.53 15.54
CA VAL A 197 -16.91 14.92 14.63
C VAL A 197 -17.44 15.20 13.23
N LEU A 198 -18.37 14.37 12.73
CA LEU A 198 -19.00 14.58 11.42
C LEU A 198 -19.83 15.85 11.37
N ALA A 199 -20.69 16.06 12.37
CA ALA A 199 -21.56 17.23 12.44
C ALA A 199 -20.75 18.53 12.52
N LEU A 200 -19.70 18.55 13.35
CA LEU A 200 -18.86 19.74 13.54
C LEU A 200 -18.11 20.14 12.27
N ASN A 201 -17.71 19.15 11.46
CA ASN A 201 -16.97 19.36 10.23
C ASN A 201 -17.84 19.39 8.96
N ARG A 202 -19.17 19.41 9.12
CA ARG A 202 -20.15 19.31 8.01
C ARG A 202 -19.87 18.15 7.06
N MET A 203 -19.40 17.04 7.60
CA MET A 203 -19.14 15.84 6.83
C MET A 203 -20.42 15.01 6.74
N PRO A 204 -20.87 14.65 5.53
CA PRO A 204 -22.09 13.85 5.37
C PRO A 204 -21.93 12.44 5.96
N ASP A 205 -20.72 11.88 5.91
CA ASP A 205 -20.43 10.54 6.42
C ASP A 205 -18.94 10.35 6.71
N ALA A 206 -18.59 9.31 7.49
CA ALA A 206 -17.21 9.02 7.89
C ALA A 206 -16.26 8.66 6.72
N LYS A 207 -16.79 8.29 5.55
CA LYS A 207 -15.98 7.94 4.38
C LYS A 207 -15.52 9.17 3.60
N SER A 208 -16.10 10.34 3.88
CA SER A 208 -15.66 11.60 3.28
C SER A 208 -14.39 12.17 3.95
N LEU A 209 -13.84 11.48 4.97
CA LEU A 209 -12.61 11.88 5.66
C LEU A 209 -11.40 11.70 4.73
N LEU A 210 -10.64 12.77 4.50
CA LEU A 210 -9.43 12.75 3.69
C LEU A 210 -8.17 12.88 4.56
N ALA A 211 -7.09 12.19 4.18
CA ALA A 211 -5.79 12.39 4.81
C ALA A 211 -5.26 13.81 4.52
N GLY A 212 -4.66 14.45 5.52
CA GLY A 212 -4.22 15.85 5.43
C GLY A 212 -5.37 16.86 5.52
N GLN A 213 -6.63 16.42 5.62
CA GLN A 213 -7.75 17.30 5.91
C GLN A 213 -7.60 17.88 7.32
N VAL A 214 -7.92 19.16 7.45
CA VAL A 214 -7.97 19.83 8.76
C VAL A 214 -9.37 19.63 9.33
N LEU A 215 -9.46 18.99 10.48
CA LEU A 215 -10.69 18.78 11.23
C LEU A 215 -10.74 19.64 12.50
N ASP A 216 -11.93 20.10 12.81
CA ASP A 216 -12.29 20.59 14.13
C ASP A 216 -12.64 19.40 15.02
N VAL A 217 -11.84 19.16 16.06
CA VAL A 217 -12.09 18.11 17.05
C VAL A 217 -12.40 18.77 18.40
N PRO A 218 -13.56 18.48 19.02
CA PRO A 218 -13.90 19.08 20.29
C PRO A 218 -13.19 18.33 21.42
N LEU A 219 -12.24 19.01 22.08
CA LEU A 219 -11.64 18.48 23.30
C LEU A 219 -12.52 18.85 24.48
N ARG A 220 -12.97 17.83 25.21
CA ARG A 220 -13.66 18.04 26.49
C ARG A 220 -12.73 18.78 27.44
N ALA A 221 -13.25 19.84 28.06
CA ALA A 221 -12.46 20.72 28.90
C ALA A 221 -13.14 20.96 30.25
N CYS A 222 -12.33 21.13 31.28
CA CYS A 222 -12.77 21.63 32.57
C CYS A 222 -12.98 23.14 32.45
N SER A 223 -14.14 23.62 32.88
CA SER A 223 -14.49 25.04 32.90
C SER A 223 -14.42 25.64 34.30
N SER A 224 -14.01 26.90 34.42
CA SER A 224 -14.12 27.66 35.66
C SER A 224 -15.57 28.09 35.91
N ALA A 225 -16.36 27.22 36.54
CA ALA A 225 -17.74 27.52 36.90
C ALA A 225 -17.84 28.14 38.31
N ILE A 226 -17.41 29.39 38.52
CA ILE A 226 -17.42 29.91 39.90
C ILE A 226 -17.67 31.42 40.07
N SER A 227 -17.29 32.31 39.15
CA SER A 227 -17.59 33.76 39.31
C SER A 227 -17.72 34.52 37.99
N SER A 228 -18.81 35.28 37.84
CA SER A 228 -19.08 36.14 36.66
C SER A 228 -18.20 37.39 36.58
N THR A 229 -17.56 37.75 37.69
CA THR A 229 -16.68 38.94 37.83
C THR A 229 -15.20 38.64 37.56
N ALA A 230 -14.83 37.37 37.42
CA ALA A 230 -13.46 36.96 37.15
C ALA A 230 -13.02 37.30 35.71
N ILE A 231 -11.76 37.71 35.56
CA ILE A 231 -11.16 38.01 34.25
C ILE A 231 -11.05 36.73 33.40
N ASP A 232 -10.76 35.59 34.05
CA ASP A 232 -10.64 34.26 33.45
C ASP A 232 -11.91 33.41 33.62
N ARG A 233 -13.10 34.04 33.64
CA ARG A 233 -14.40 33.36 33.76
C ARG A 233 -14.73 32.36 32.64
N ASN A 234 -14.05 32.45 31.49
CA ASN A 234 -14.22 31.53 30.35
C ASN A 234 -13.00 30.60 30.22
N LEU A 235 -12.31 30.31 31.32
CA LEU A 235 -11.12 29.45 31.30
C LEU A 235 -11.54 28.01 30.99
N LEU A 236 -11.00 27.49 29.89
CA LEU A 236 -11.16 26.10 29.48
C LEU A 236 -9.79 25.41 29.44
N VAL A 237 -9.70 24.28 30.13
CA VAL A 237 -8.48 23.46 30.20
C VAL A 237 -8.82 22.04 29.76
N PRO A 238 -8.30 21.55 28.63
CA PRO A 238 -8.49 20.17 28.21
C PRO A 238 -7.57 19.23 28.99
N ASN A 239 -7.99 17.96 29.10
CA ASN A 239 -7.20 16.91 29.74
C ASN A 239 -5.81 16.75 29.10
N GLY A 240 -4.79 16.42 29.89
CA GLY A 240 -3.40 16.30 29.45
C GLY A 240 -2.72 17.64 29.15
N SER A 241 -3.31 18.75 29.59
CA SER A 241 -2.70 20.08 29.58
C SER A 241 -2.96 20.79 30.91
N TYR A 242 -2.18 21.83 31.16
CA TYR A 242 -2.44 22.77 32.24
C TYR A 242 -2.41 24.19 31.70
N ILE A 243 -2.87 25.14 32.51
CA ILE A 243 -2.77 26.57 32.22
C ILE A 243 -2.21 27.32 33.42
N LEU A 244 -1.40 28.32 33.13
CA LEU A 244 -0.95 29.29 34.10
C LEU A 244 -1.89 30.49 34.04
N THR A 245 -2.71 30.67 35.07
CA THR A 245 -3.64 31.81 35.22
C THR A 245 -3.20 32.71 36.38
N ALA A 246 -3.90 33.83 36.57
CA ALA A 246 -3.58 34.85 37.57
C ALA A 246 -2.10 35.28 37.50
N ASN A 247 -1.65 35.82 36.37
CA ASN A 247 -0.26 36.25 36.14
C ASN A 247 0.82 35.17 36.43
N ASN A 248 0.49 33.91 36.13
CA ASN A 248 1.28 32.71 36.41
C ASN A 248 1.31 32.26 37.88
N CYS A 249 0.56 32.89 38.78
CA CYS A 249 0.51 32.51 40.19
C CYS A 249 -0.20 31.18 40.44
N ILE A 250 -1.17 30.83 39.61
CA ILE A 250 -1.97 29.62 39.75
C ILE A 250 -1.79 28.73 38.52
N MET A 251 -1.53 27.45 38.76
CA MET A 251 -1.48 26.41 37.75
C MET A 251 -2.73 25.55 37.87
N CYS A 252 -3.52 25.47 36.81
CA CYS A 252 -4.74 24.67 36.76
C CYS A 252 -4.64 23.57 35.70
N GLY A 253 -4.87 22.33 36.11
CA GLY A 253 -5.07 21.17 35.24
C GLY A 253 -6.54 20.77 35.19
N CYS A 254 -6.85 19.76 34.37
CA CYS A 254 -8.18 19.19 34.26
C CYS A 254 -8.15 17.73 34.68
N SER A 255 -8.96 17.37 35.69
CA SER A 255 -9.07 15.99 36.17
C SER A 255 -9.83 15.14 35.15
N SER A 256 -9.23 14.02 34.72
CA SER A 256 -9.85 13.07 33.80
C SER A 256 -11.03 12.30 34.41
N TYR A 257 -11.11 12.26 35.75
CA TYR A 257 -12.13 11.51 36.47
C TYR A 257 -13.33 12.38 36.84
N THR A 258 -13.07 13.55 37.44
CA THR A 258 -14.12 14.44 37.94
C THR A 258 -14.51 15.52 36.93
N TRP A 259 -13.71 15.77 35.88
CA TRP A 259 -13.88 16.88 34.93
C TRP A 259 -14.00 18.25 35.61
N GLN A 260 -13.39 18.37 36.78
CA GLN A 260 -13.23 19.62 37.53
C GLN A 260 -11.81 20.16 37.39
N LEU A 261 -11.67 21.47 37.44
CA LEU A 261 -10.36 22.13 37.47
C LEU A 261 -9.64 21.81 38.77
N ASP A 262 -8.45 21.23 38.66
CA ASP A 262 -7.53 21.03 39.78
C ASP A 262 -6.47 22.14 39.72
N CYS A 263 -6.50 23.05 40.68
CA CYS A 263 -5.69 24.26 40.68
C CYS A 263 -4.82 24.33 41.92
N GLN A 264 -3.54 24.63 41.71
CA GLN A 264 -2.54 24.76 42.77
C GLN A 264 -1.69 26.02 42.58
N PRO A 265 -1.10 26.57 43.65
CA PRO A 265 -0.11 27.63 43.53
C PRO A 265 1.10 27.17 42.67
N THR A 266 1.54 28.02 41.75
CA THR A 266 2.69 27.73 40.89
C THR A 266 3.97 27.75 41.71
N GLN A 267 4.71 26.64 41.70
CA GLN A 267 5.98 26.51 42.42
C GLN A 267 7.08 27.41 41.82
N GLY A 268 7.92 27.99 42.69
CA GLY A 268 9.08 28.81 42.28
C GLY A 268 8.77 30.27 41.92
N ILE A 269 7.60 30.79 42.31
CA ILE A 269 7.27 32.22 42.22
C ILE A 269 7.21 32.81 43.64
N SER A 270 7.82 33.97 43.85
CA SER A 270 7.86 34.63 45.17
C SER A 270 6.46 34.96 45.68
N SER A 271 6.21 34.74 46.97
CA SER A 271 4.98 35.12 47.67
C SER A 271 4.75 36.64 47.72
N SER A 272 5.76 37.45 47.42
CA SER A 272 5.62 38.90 47.25
C SER A 272 4.90 39.31 45.97
N PHE A 273 4.89 38.45 44.95
CA PHE A 273 4.25 38.69 43.65
C PHE A 273 2.86 38.05 43.55
N CYS A 274 2.65 36.92 44.25
CA CYS A 274 1.40 36.17 44.23
C CYS A 274 0.67 36.27 45.58
N PRO A 275 -0.54 36.85 45.64
CA PRO A 275 -1.32 36.91 46.87
C PRO A 275 -1.71 35.50 47.35
N ALA A 276 -1.92 35.35 48.67
CA ALA A 276 -2.30 34.08 49.24
C ALA A 276 -3.67 33.61 48.73
N SER A 277 -3.75 32.39 48.22
CA SER A 277 -4.98 31.75 47.76
C SER A 277 -5.50 30.77 48.83
N LYS A 278 -6.50 31.22 49.62
CA LYS A 278 -7.11 30.44 50.71
C LYS A 278 -8.63 30.50 50.68
N CYS A 279 -9.27 29.46 51.17
CA CYS A 279 -10.69 29.40 51.50
C CYS A 279 -10.83 29.27 53.02
N GLY A 280 -10.97 30.40 53.73
CA GLY A 280 -10.82 30.42 55.19
C GLY A 280 -9.41 30.02 55.61
N ASP A 281 -9.27 28.97 56.42
CA ASP A 281 -7.97 28.46 56.88
C ASP A 281 -7.30 27.46 55.92
N MET A 282 -8.04 26.99 54.91
CA MET A 282 -7.56 25.96 53.98
C MET A 282 -6.88 26.58 52.76
N PHE A 283 -5.69 26.08 52.41
CA PHE A 283 -4.98 26.50 51.19
C PHE A 283 -5.64 25.90 49.95
N LEU A 284 -5.53 26.62 48.83
CA LEU A 284 -6.00 26.17 47.52
C LEU A 284 -5.43 24.78 47.16
N GLY A 285 -6.31 23.85 46.79
CA GLY A 285 -5.98 22.45 46.45
C GLY A 285 -6.03 21.46 47.62
N ASN A 286 -6.10 21.94 48.88
CA ASN A 286 -6.30 21.04 50.02
C ASN A 286 -7.73 20.51 50.08
N THR A 287 -7.86 19.24 50.48
CA THR A 287 -9.14 18.53 50.62
C THR A 287 -9.26 17.97 52.03
N THR A 288 -10.45 18.06 52.62
CA THR A 288 -10.80 17.49 53.94
C THR A 288 -11.99 16.56 53.78
N THR A 289 -11.93 15.36 54.35
CA THR A 289 -13.04 14.40 54.34
C THR A 289 -13.92 14.59 55.58
N SER A 290 -15.23 14.55 55.40
CA SER A 290 -16.18 14.64 56.50
C SER A 290 -15.99 13.46 57.47
N PRO A 291 -15.92 13.69 58.79
CA PRO A 291 -15.79 12.61 59.77
C PRO A 291 -17.05 11.75 59.94
N THR A 292 -18.19 12.15 59.34
CA THR A 292 -19.49 11.46 59.48
C THR A 292 -19.90 10.64 58.25
N SER A 293 -19.26 10.87 57.09
CA SER A 293 -19.53 10.18 55.83
C SER A 293 -18.22 10.04 55.05
N SER A 294 -17.75 8.81 54.84
CA SER A 294 -16.49 8.51 54.10
C SER A 294 -16.54 8.85 52.60
N CYS A 295 -17.64 9.47 52.14
CA CYS A 295 -17.90 9.80 50.74
C CYS A 295 -18.04 11.29 50.48
N GLU A 296 -18.00 12.14 51.51
CA GLU A 296 -18.15 13.59 51.35
C GLU A 296 -16.80 14.28 51.60
N SER A 297 -16.29 14.95 50.58
CA SER A 297 -15.01 15.65 50.58
C SER A 297 -15.22 17.13 50.31
N THR A 298 -14.58 17.98 51.11
CA THR A 298 -14.61 19.44 50.99
C THR A 298 -13.23 19.91 50.53
N ALA A 299 -13.15 20.56 49.38
CA ALA A 299 -11.92 21.09 48.80
C ALA A 299 -11.94 22.62 48.68
N CYS A 300 -10.78 23.26 48.80
CA CYS A 300 -10.63 24.68 48.45
C CYS A 300 -10.30 24.80 46.95
N SER A 301 -11.27 25.26 46.15
CA SER A 301 -11.18 25.35 44.70
C SER A 301 -10.99 26.79 44.21
N TYR A 302 -10.30 26.94 43.07
CA TYR A 302 -10.00 28.23 42.48
C TYR A 302 -11.25 28.84 41.83
N ALA A 303 -11.52 30.12 42.11
CA ALA A 303 -12.72 30.84 41.66
C ALA A 303 -12.46 32.00 40.69
N GLY A 304 -11.22 32.15 40.21
CA GLY A 304 -10.80 33.18 39.25
C GLY A 304 -9.93 34.28 39.86
N TYR A 305 -9.63 35.33 39.10
CA TYR A 305 -8.92 36.50 39.61
C TYR A 305 -9.49 37.82 39.09
N THR A 306 -9.26 38.90 39.84
CA THR A 306 -9.65 40.26 39.46
C THR A 306 -8.45 41.20 39.49
N ASN A 307 -8.51 42.27 38.69
CA ASN A 307 -7.44 43.28 38.58
C ASN A 307 -7.99 44.71 38.47
N SER A 308 -9.22 44.95 38.96
CA SER A 308 -9.90 46.25 38.84
C SER A 308 -9.44 47.27 39.88
N THR A 309 -9.06 46.83 41.09
CA THR A 309 -8.60 47.71 42.18
C THR A 309 -7.31 47.20 42.84
N SER A 310 -7.18 45.87 43.01
CA SER A 310 -5.96 45.19 43.43
C SER A 310 -5.94 43.77 42.84
N PHE A 311 -4.76 43.25 42.51
CA PHE A 311 -4.62 41.89 41.99
C PHE A 311 -4.96 40.88 43.09
N THR A 312 -6.10 40.21 42.96
CA THR A 312 -6.64 39.28 43.97
C THR A 312 -7.04 37.95 43.34
N ILE A 313 -6.69 36.86 44.02
CA ILE A 313 -7.06 35.49 43.64
C ILE A 313 -8.28 35.10 44.46
N LEU A 314 -9.36 34.69 43.79
CA LEU A 314 -10.60 34.24 44.38
C LEU A 314 -10.54 32.71 44.57
N ALA A 315 -11.00 32.21 45.72
CA ALA A 315 -11.12 30.77 45.99
C ALA A 315 -12.36 30.50 46.85
N ASN A 316 -13.06 29.39 46.59
CA ASN A 316 -14.29 28.99 47.29
C ASN A 316 -14.20 27.54 47.78
N LEU A 317 -14.87 27.23 48.88
CA LEU A 317 -15.07 25.86 49.36
C LEU A 317 -16.08 25.13 48.47
N THR A 318 -15.70 23.95 47.99
CA THR A 318 -16.56 23.07 47.19
C THR A 318 -16.72 21.73 47.90
N THR A 319 -17.95 21.22 47.98
CA THR A 319 -18.27 19.92 48.55
C THR A 319 -18.61 18.93 47.44
N SER A 320 -17.99 17.75 47.46
CA SER A 320 -18.20 16.68 46.48
C SER A 320 -18.50 15.37 47.21
N SER A 321 -19.63 14.73 46.85
CA SER A 321 -20.06 13.44 47.37
C SER A 321 -19.83 12.33 46.35
N THR A 322 -18.80 11.50 46.54
CA THR A 322 -18.48 10.36 45.66
C THR A 322 -18.53 9.05 46.44
N CYS A 323 -19.64 8.32 46.32
CA CYS A 323 -19.79 6.92 46.74
C CYS A 323 -20.16 6.10 45.48
N ASN A 324 -19.21 5.39 44.85
CA ASN A 324 -19.47 4.12 44.15
C ASN A 324 -18.21 3.39 43.64
N ALA A 325 -18.40 2.08 43.49
CA ALA A 325 -17.48 0.97 43.57
C ALA A 325 -16.44 0.78 42.44
N ALA A 326 -15.42 -0.03 42.80
CA ALA A 326 -14.37 -0.68 42.00
C ALA A 326 -13.06 0.10 41.78
N ALA A 327 -12.27 0.16 42.84
CA ALA A 327 -10.81 0.12 42.72
C ALA A 327 -10.40 -1.25 42.15
N MET A 328 -10.04 -1.32 40.87
CA MET A 328 -9.19 -2.40 40.35
C MET A 328 -7.73 -1.97 40.48
N SER A 329 -7.03 -2.60 41.41
CA SER A 329 -5.57 -2.74 41.41
C SER A 329 -5.07 -3.41 40.12
N PRO A 330 -3.78 -3.24 39.73
CA PRO A 330 -3.31 -3.56 38.40
C PRO A 330 -3.41 -5.06 38.11
N MET A 331 -4.30 -5.44 37.18
CA MET A 331 -4.36 -6.80 36.65
C MET A 331 -3.14 -7.02 35.77
N ALA A 332 -2.30 -7.97 36.18
CA ALA A 332 -1.37 -8.66 35.31
C ALA A 332 -2.08 -9.05 34.01
N GLN A 333 -1.53 -8.62 32.88
CA GLN A 333 -2.08 -8.87 31.56
C GLN A 333 -1.80 -10.33 31.19
N GLN A 334 -2.76 -11.19 31.53
CA GLN A 334 -2.76 -12.60 31.20
C GLN A 334 -3.16 -12.76 29.72
N ALA A 335 -2.27 -13.36 28.95
CA ALA A 335 -2.49 -13.71 27.57
C ALA A 335 -3.65 -14.72 27.46
N HIS A 336 -4.79 -14.28 26.89
CA HIS A 336 -5.84 -15.19 26.44
C HIS A 336 -6.30 -14.83 25.02
N SER A 337 -5.66 -15.51 24.07
CA SER A 337 -6.31 -16.27 22.99
C SER A 337 -7.60 -15.67 22.38
N SER A 338 -7.45 -14.73 21.46
CA SER A 338 -8.44 -14.39 20.42
C SER A 338 -8.32 -15.32 19.19
N ALA A 339 -8.09 -16.61 19.42
CA ALA A 339 -7.80 -17.57 18.34
C ALA A 339 -9.05 -18.14 17.63
N PHE A 340 -10.28 -17.93 18.13
CA PHE A 340 -11.44 -18.69 17.64
C PHE A 340 -12.58 -17.89 16.98
N ARG A 341 -12.54 -16.55 16.97
CA ARG A 341 -13.61 -15.73 16.32
C ARG A 341 -13.28 -15.23 14.91
N LEU A 342 -12.05 -15.37 14.44
CA LEU A 342 -11.64 -15.06 13.06
C LEU A 342 -11.75 -16.27 12.10
N ALA A 343 -11.86 -17.50 12.60
CA ALA A 343 -11.96 -18.68 11.74
C ALA A 343 -13.28 -18.75 10.92
N SER A 344 -14.38 -18.22 11.45
CA SER A 344 -15.72 -18.32 10.85
C SER A 344 -15.97 -17.31 9.72
N THR A 345 -15.38 -16.12 9.79
CA THR A 345 -15.39 -15.16 8.69
C THR A 345 -14.41 -15.59 7.59
N TRP A 346 -13.23 -16.10 7.95
CA TRP A 346 -12.23 -16.56 6.99
C TRP A 346 -12.67 -17.79 6.17
N LEU A 347 -13.38 -18.76 6.76
CA LEU A 347 -13.96 -19.87 6.00
C LEU A 347 -14.94 -19.39 4.91
N ARG A 348 -15.76 -18.36 5.17
CA ARG A 348 -16.67 -17.78 4.18
C ARG A 348 -15.95 -17.10 3.00
N TRP A 349 -14.75 -16.58 3.21
CA TRP A 349 -13.97 -15.89 2.17
C TRP A 349 -13.13 -16.85 1.32
N THR A 350 -12.59 -17.91 1.92
CA THR A 350 -11.97 -19.01 1.16
C THR A 350 -12.99 -19.68 0.25
N GLU A 351 -14.22 -19.89 0.72
CA GLU A 351 -15.33 -20.41 -0.11
C GLU A 351 -15.66 -19.46 -1.27
N LEU A 352 -15.63 -18.14 -1.07
CA LEU A 352 -15.92 -17.16 -2.13
C LEU A 352 -14.81 -17.11 -3.20
N ILE A 353 -13.54 -17.18 -2.82
CA ILE A 353 -12.39 -17.23 -3.75
C ILE A 353 -12.37 -18.55 -4.52
N VAL A 354 -12.65 -19.67 -3.83
CA VAL A 354 -12.82 -20.99 -4.45
C VAL A 354 -14.02 -20.98 -5.39
N CYS A 355 -15.16 -20.39 -5.02
CA CYS A 355 -16.32 -20.22 -5.89
C CYS A 355 -15.99 -19.37 -7.13
N LEU A 356 -15.30 -18.23 -7.00
CA LEU A 356 -14.90 -17.41 -8.14
C LEU A 356 -13.91 -18.13 -9.07
N HIS A 357 -12.97 -18.90 -8.51
CA HIS A 357 -12.07 -19.74 -9.29
C HIS A 357 -12.80 -20.91 -9.97
N VAL A 358 -13.76 -21.54 -9.30
CA VAL A 358 -14.59 -22.60 -9.88
C VAL A 358 -15.51 -22.04 -10.97
N ILE A 359 -16.06 -20.84 -10.78
CA ILE A 359 -16.83 -20.11 -11.81
C ILE A 359 -15.94 -19.78 -12.99
N PHE A 360 -14.72 -19.28 -12.77
CA PHE A 360 -13.75 -19.04 -13.84
C PHE A 360 -13.41 -20.33 -14.59
N LEU A 361 -13.12 -21.43 -13.88
CA LEU A 361 -12.87 -22.75 -14.47
C LEU A 361 -14.11 -23.31 -15.20
N CYS A 362 -15.32 -23.02 -14.71
CA CYS A 362 -16.58 -23.35 -15.38
C CYS A 362 -16.82 -22.50 -16.63
N CYS A 363 -16.50 -21.21 -16.61
CA CYS A 363 -16.55 -20.32 -17.78
C CYS A 363 -15.52 -20.74 -18.83
N VAL A 364 -14.31 -21.12 -18.40
CA VAL A 364 -13.29 -21.73 -19.27
C VAL A 364 -13.81 -23.05 -19.83
N ARG A 365 -14.40 -23.93 -19.02
CA ARG A 365 -15.03 -25.17 -19.47
C ARG A 365 -16.22 -24.93 -20.41
N CYS A 366 -16.99 -23.86 -20.19
CA CYS A 366 -18.13 -23.47 -21.01
C CYS A 366 -17.69 -22.88 -22.35
N ALA A 367 -16.68 -22.00 -22.36
CA ALA A 367 -16.02 -21.51 -23.56
C ALA A 367 -15.39 -22.67 -24.37
N LEU A 368 -14.80 -23.65 -23.68
CA LEU A 368 -14.32 -24.90 -24.27
C LEU A 368 -15.47 -25.84 -24.69
N SER A 369 -16.66 -25.75 -24.11
CA SER A 369 -17.83 -26.54 -24.54
C SER A 369 -18.51 -25.94 -25.77
N SER A 370 -18.45 -24.61 -25.93
CA SER A 370 -18.90 -23.86 -27.12
C SER A 370 -18.08 -24.16 -28.38
N LEU A 371 -17.04 -24.99 -28.28
CA LEU A 371 -16.37 -25.69 -29.37
C LEU A 371 -17.28 -26.76 -30.02
N GLY A 372 -18.56 -26.45 -30.24
CA GLY A 372 -19.58 -27.34 -30.79
C GLY A 372 -19.88 -27.05 -32.27
N GLY A 373 -18.84 -26.86 -33.08
CA GLY A 373 -18.93 -26.72 -34.53
C GLY A 373 -17.86 -27.56 -35.24
N ASP A 374 -18.32 -28.64 -35.87
CA ASP A 374 -17.82 -29.38 -37.05
C ASP A 374 -16.35 -29.82 -37.27
N HIS A 375 -15.48 -29.95 -36.26
CA HIS A 375 -14.10 -30.49 -36.44
C HIS A 375 -13.67 -31.55 -35.39
N PRO A 376 -12.72 -32.47 -35.72
CA PRO A 376 -12.62 -33.80 -35.12
C PRO A 376 -12.27 -33.76 -33.61
N GLY A 377 -13.06 -34.47 -32.81
CA GLY A 377 -13.03 -34.41 -31.34
C GLY A 377 -11.70 -34.76 -30.66
N GLU A 378 -10.71 -35.28 -31.39
CA GLU A 378 -9.38 -35.62 -30.86
C GLU A 378 -8.53 -34.39 -30.52
N ILE A 379 -8.44 -33.39 -31.42
CA ILE A 379 -7.61 -32.18 -31.20
C ILE A 379 -8.13 -31.38 -30.00
N LYS A 380 -9.46 -31.29 -29.85
CA LYS A 380 -10.13 -30.64 -28.72
C LYS A 380 -9.79 -31.30 -27.39
N LYS A 381 -9.80 -32.63 -27.36
CA LYS A 381 -9.55 -33.42 -26.14
C LYS A 381 -8.06 -33.38 -25.75
N GLU A 382 -7.16 -33.37 -26.73
CA GLU A 382 -5.72 -33.21 -26.52
C GLU A 382 -5.39 -31.81 -25.96
N LEU A 383 -5.92 -30.74 -26.57
CA LEU A 383 -5.70 -29.37 -26.09
C LEU A 383 -6.18 -29.15 -24.66
N LEU A 384 -7.36 -29.69 -24.32
CA LEU A 384 -7.97 -29.54 -22.99
C LEU A 384 -7.19 -30.32 -21.91
N ASN A 385 -6.69 -31.50 -22.25
CA ASN A 385 -5.84 -32.30 -21.36
C ASN A 385 -4.47 -31.68 -21.12
N LEU A 386 -3.98 -30.83 -22.02
CA LEU A 386 -2.71 -30.11 -21.88
C LEU A 386 -2.90 -28.79 -21.12
N ALA A 387 -3.89 -27.99 -21.50
CA ALA A 387 -4.10 -26.64 -20.98
C ALA A 387 -4.61 -26.62 -19.54
N LEU A 388 -5.56 -27.49 -19.18
CA LEU A 388 -6.19 -27.45 -17.86
C LEU A 388 -5.18 -27.71 -16.71
N PRO A 389 -4.32 -28.76 -16.76
CA PRO A 389 -3.32 -28.96 -15.72
C PRO A 389 -2.28 -27.84 -15.65
N ALA A 390 -1.93 -27.23 -16.79
CA ALA A 390 -1.00 -26.11 -16.83
C ALA A 390 -1.58 -24.85 -16.16
N ILE A 391 -2.86 -24.54 -16.39
CA ILE A 391 -3.57 -23.41 -15.74
C ILE A 391 -3.62 -23.62 -14.23
N VAL A 392 -4.04 -24.82 -13.78
CA VAL A 392 -4.12 -25.13 -12.34
C VAL A 392 -2.72 -25.09 -11.71
N GLY A 393 -1.71 -25.62 -12.39
CA GLY A 393 -0.33 -25.62 -11.90
C GLY A 393 0.19 -24.20 -11.67
N GLN A 394 -0.17 -23.27 -12.56
CA GLN A 394 0.26 -21.87 -12.45
C GLN A 394 -0.52 -21.08 -11.40
N ALA A 395 -1.72 -21.52 -11.01
CA ALA A 395 -2.53 -20.89 -9.97
C ALA A 395 -2.11 -21.30 -8.54
N ILE A 396 -1.41 -22.42 -8.37
CA ILE A 396 -1.00 -22.91 -7.05
C ILE A 396 0.04 -22.00 -6.37
N ASP A 397 1.06 -21.56 -7.12
CA ASP A 397 2.15 -20.76 -6.54
C ASP A 397 1.67 -19.41 -5.95
N PRO A 398 0.82 -18.61 -6.66
CA PRO A 398 0.28 -17.37 -6.08
C PRO A 398 -0.55 -17.59 -4.81
N VAL A 399 -1.30 -18.69 -4.74
CA VAL A 399 -2.11 -19.02 -3.55
C VAL A 399 -1.22 -19.36 -2.36
N ALA A 400 -0.16 -20.15 -2.57
CA ALA A 400 0.80 -20.47 -1.52
C ALA A 400 1.53 -19.22 -1.02
N GLN A 401 1.91 -18.32 -1.94
CA GLN A 401 2.58 -17.05 -1.62
C GLN A 401 1.68 -16.09 -0.82
N LEU A 402 0.37 -16.08 -1.10
CA LEU A 402 -0.59 -15.27 -0.35
C LEU A 402 -0.71 -15.77 1.10
N LEU A 403 -0.70 -17.10 1.30
CA LEU A 403 -0.69 -17.70 2.63
C LEU A 403 0.61 -17.40 3.39
N GLU A 404 1.77 -17.51 2.74
CA GLU A 404 3.08 -17.12 3.30
C GLU A 404 3.07 -15.67 3.81
N THR A 405 2.59 -14.75 2.97
CA THR A 405 2.47 -13.33 3.30
C THR A 405 1.55 -13.09 4.50
N ALA A 406 0.43 -13.82 4.57
CA ALA A 406 -0.51 -13.73 5.69
C ALA A 406 0.09 -14.20 7.03
N TYR A 407 0.93 -15.24 7.02
CA TYR A 407 1.63 -15.72 8.22
C TYR A 407 2.71 -14.74 8.68
N ILE A 408 3.51 -14.19 7.75
CA ILE A 408 4.52 -13.18 8.07
C ILE A 408 3.87 -11.90 8.62
N GLY A 409 2.71 -11.51 8.08
CA GLY A 409 1.96 -10.33 8.55
C GLY A 409 1.53 -10.38 10.02
N ARG A 410 1.51 -11.56 10.65
CA ARG A 410 1.22 -11.70 12.09
C ARG A 410 2.44 -11.48 12.99
N LEU A 411 3.66 -11.48 12.44
CA LEU A 411 4.88 -11.23 13.20
C LEU A 411 5.04 -9.75 13.53
N GLY A 412 4.68 -8.89 12.58
CA GLY A 412 4.72 -7.45 12.75
C GLY A 412 4.82 -6.70 11.42
N PRO A 413 4.59 -5.38 11.42
CA PRO A 413 4.63 -4.56 10.21
C PRO A 413 6.04 -4.43 9.62
N VAL A 414 7.09 -4.49 10.45
CA VAL A 414 8.49 -4.41 10.01
C VAL A 414 8.88 -5.68 9.26
N GLU A 415 8.52 -6.85 9.80
CA GLU A 415 8.81 -8.17 9.22
C GLU A 415 8.08 -8.37 7.89
N LEU A 416 6.82 -7.96 7.81
CA LEU A 416 6.03 -8.01 6.58
C LEU A 416 6.63 -7.12 5.48
N ALA A 417 6.99 -5.88 5.81
CA ALA A 417 7.59 -4.96 4.86
C ALA A 417 8.98 -5.44 4.41
N SER A 418 9.80 -5.96 5.32
CA SER A 418 11.09 -6.58 5.00
C SER A 418 10.95 -7.79 4.07
N ALA A 419 9.99 -8.67 4.32
CA ALA A 419 9.70 -9.81 3.45
C ALA A 419 9.22 -9.36 2.06
N ALA A 420 8.32 -8.37 2.00
CA ALA A 420 7.78 -7.88 0.73
C ALA A 420 8.87 -7.31 -0.19
N VAL A 421 9.80 -6.50 0.35
CA VAL A 421 10.93 -5.98 -0.42
C VAL A 421 11.86 -7.12 -0.85
N GLY A 422 12.19 -8.05 0.04
CA GLY A 422 13.03 -9.20 -0.28
C GLY A 422 12.44 -10.10 -1.36
N VAL A 423 11.15 -10.45 -1.26
CA VAL A 423 10.41 -11.20 -2.29
C VAL A 423 10.39 -10.46 -3.62
N SER A 424 10.26 -9.13 -3.60
CA SER A 424 10.25 -8.31 -4.82
C SER A 424 11.59 -8.36 -5.54
N VAL A 425 12.69 -8.14 -4.82
CA VAL A 425 14.05 -8.22 -5.36
C VAL A 425 14.33 -9.61 -5.91
N PHE A 426 14.01 -10.65 -5.14
CA PHE A 426 14.13 -12.04 -5.57
C PHE A 426 13.36 -12.27 -6.87
N ASN A 427 12.08 -11.91 -6.92
CA ASN A 427 11.23 -12.10 -8.10
C ASN A 427 11.75 -11.34 -9.33
N ILE A 428 12.27 -10.13 -9.19
CA ILE A 428 12.81 -9.34 -10.31
C ILE A 428 14.02 -10.07 -10.93
N ILE A 429 14.95 -10.51 -10.08
CA ILE A 429 16.17 -11.19 -10.52
C ILE A 429 15.83 -12.59 -11.05
N SER A 430 15.00 -13.35 -10.35
CA SER A 430 14.58 -14.69 -10.79
C SER A 430 13.83 -14.64 -12.11
N LYS A 431 12.88 -13.70 -12.31
CA LYS A 431 12.12 -13.61 -13.56
C LYS A 431 13.00 -13.23 -14.75
N LEU A 432 14.09 -12.48 -14.54
CA LEU A 432 15.03 -12.11 -15.59
C LEU A 432 15.62 -13.35 -16.28
N PHE A 433 16.05 -14.34 -15.49
CA PHE A 433 16.72 -15.54 -16.00
C PHE A 433 15.77 -16.72 -16.25
N ASN A 434 14.72 -16.86 -15.43
CA ASN A 434 13.89 -18.05 -15.44
C ASN A 434 12.86 -18.10 -16.58
N ILE A 435 12.33 -16.94 -17.01
CA ILE A 435 11.34 -16.90 -18.10
C ILE A 435 11.95 -17.31 -19.45
N PRO A 436 13.11 -16.76 -19.87
CA PRO A 436 13.80 -17.23 -21.07
C PRO A 436 14.16 -18.72 -20.99
N LEU A 437 14.70 -19.18 -19.85
CA LEU A 437 15.14 -20.56 -19.67
C LEU A 437 13.99 -21.55 -19.85
N LEU A 438 12.84 -21.31 -19.21
CA LEU A 438 11.65 -22.13 -19.34
C LEU A 438 11.17 -22.20 -20.81
N SER A 439 11.17 -21.05 -21.49
CA SER A 439 10.66 -20.93 -22.86
C SER A 439 11.55 -21.69 -23.85
N ILE A 440 12.87 -21.50 -23.78
CA ILE A 440 13.83 -22.15 -24.69
C ILE A 440 13.87 -23.66 -24.44
N THR A 441 13.89 -24.07 -23.17
CA THR A 441 13.89 -25.49 -22.79
C THR A 441 12.68 -26.22 -23.38
N THR A 442 11.49 -25.61 -23.31
CA THR A 442 10.26 -26.20 -23.84
C THR A 442 10.34 -26.37 -25.36
N SER A 443 10.80 -25.34 -26.09
CA SER A 443 10.92 -25.38 -27.55
C SER A 443 11.95 -26.41 -28.03
N PHE A 444 13.14 -26.42 -27.43
CA PHE A 444 14.21 -27.32 -27.87
C PHE A 444 13.90 -28.77 -27.53
N VAL A 445 13.32 -29.06 -26.36
CA VAL A 445 12.87 -30.42 -26.03
C VAL A 445 11.76 -30.88 -26.98
N ALA A 446 10.79 -30.02 -27.31
CA ALA A 446 9.74 -30.36 -28.28
C ALA A 446 10.30 -30.62 -29.68
N GLU A 447 11.31 -29.86 -30.10
CA GLU A 447 11.99 -30.05 -31.39
C GLU A 447 12.83 -31.34 -31.44
N ASP A 448 13.55 -31.64 -30.36
CA ASP A 448 14.38 -32.85 -30.21
C ASP A 448 13.51 -34.12 -30.23
N VAL A 449 12.35 -34.08 -29.56
CA VAL A 449 11.34 -35.15 -29.61
C VAL A 449 10.80 -35.34 -31.03
N ALA A 450 10.48 -34.25 -31.74
CA ALA A 450 9.95 -34.33 -33.10
C ALA A 450 10.97 -34.92 -34.10
N ARG A 451 12.25 -34.57 -33.96
CA ARG A 451 13.34 -35.13 -34.79
C ARG A 451 13.58 -36.61 -34.49
N HIS A 452 13.56 -36.99 -33.22
CA HIS A 452 13.74 -38.38 -32.81
C HIS A 452 12.59 -39.29 -33.28
N ASP A 453 11.35 -38.81 -33.25
CA ASP A 453 10.20 -39.57 -33.78
C ASP A 453 10.27 -39.71 -35.32
N SER A 454 10.81 -38.71 -36.04
CA SER A 454 11.03 -38.82 -37.49
C SER A 454 12.17 -39.76 -37.88
N ASP A 455 13.26 -39.79 -37.11
CA ASP A 455 14.40 -40.68 -37.35
C ASP A 455 14.08 -42.16 -37.06
N GLN A 456 13.13 -42.40 -36.14
CA GLN A 456 12.63 -43.73 -35.86
C GLN A 456 11.73 -44.25 -37.00
N PHE A 457 10.94 -43.36 -37.62
CA PHE A 457 10.11 -43.67 -38.80
C PHE A 457 10.93 -43.95 -40.06
N THR A 458 12.11 -43.34 -40.22
CA THR A 458 13.02 -43.62 -41.35
C THR A 458 13.87 -44.88 -41.14
N SER A 459 13.92 -45.40 -39.92
CA SER A 459 14.75 -46.55 -39.53
C SER A 459 13.97 -47.85 -39.29
N GLU A 460 12.71 -47.96 -39.73
CA GLU A 460 11.93 -49.21 -39.72
C GLU A 460 12.46 -50.21 -40.77
N GLY A 461 13.63 -50.78 -40.47
CA GLY A 461 14.19 -51.95 -41.13
C GLY A 461 14.62 -53.05 -40.16
N ASN A 462 14.60 -52.85 -38.83
CA ASN A 462 14.84 -53.95 -37.89
C ASN A 462 14.13 -53.78 -36.54
N MET A 463 13.39 -54.83 -36.20
CA MET A 463 12.51 -54.99 -35.06
C MET A 463 13.27 -55.09 -33.72
N SER A 464 12.88 -54.26 -32.74
CA SER A 464 12.63 -54.68 -31.35
C SER A 464 11.97 -53.53 -30.58
N SER A 465 10.65 -53.62 -30.40
CA SER A 465 9.87 -52.71 -29.57
C SER A 465 10.17 -52.93 -28.08
N GLU A 466 11.28 -52.37 -27.58
CA GLU A 466 11.45 -52.16 -26.14
C GLU A 466 10.78 -50.83 -25.73
N SER A 467 9.48 -50.92 -25.43
CA SER A 467 8.61 -49.79 -25.03
C SER A 467 8.90 -49.23 -23.61
N GLY A 468 10.14 -49.29 -23.11
CA GLY A 468 10.47 -48.93 -21.72
C GLY A 468 11.82 -48.27 -21.45
N GLY A 469 12.65 -48.03 -22.48
CA GLY A 469 13.97 -47.42 -22.31
C GLY A 469 13.91 -45.92 -21.95
N ARG A 470 14.81 -45.44 -21.09
CA ARG A 470 14.99 -43.99 -20.82
C ARG A 470 15.33 -43.26 -22.12
N LYS A 471 14.52 -42.29 -22.53
CA LYS A 471 14.77 -41.47 -23.74
C LYS A 471 16.06 -40.66 -23.56
N ARG A 472 16.96 -40.69 -24.55
CA ARG A 472 18.18 -39.86 -24.58
C ARG A 472 17.91 -38.64 -25.46
N LEU A 473 17.64 -37.50 -24.82
CA LEU A 473 17.45 -36.23 -25.49
C LEU A 473 18.53 -35.26 -24.98
N PRO A 474 19.55 -34.89 -25.78
CA PRO A 474 20.64 -33.99 -25.36
C PRO A 474 20.13 -32.63 -24.89
N SER A 475 18.97 -32.19 -25.37
CA SER A 475 18.29 -30.97 -24.93
C SER A 475 17.92 -30.99 -23.44
N ILE A 476 17.56 -32.16 -22.90
CA ILE A 476 17.17 -32.32 -21.48
C ILE A 476 18.38 -32.15 -20.56
N SER A 477 19.49 -32.79 -20.91
CA SER A 477 20.74 -32.70 -20.15
C SER A 477 21.33 -31.29 -20.17
N SER A 478 21.34 -30.65 -21.34
CA SER A 478 21.77 -29.26 -21.51
C SER A 478 20.94 -28.28 -20.66
N ALA A 479 19.62 -28.43 -20.66
CA ALA A 479 18.71 -27.57 -19.92
C ALA A 479 18.92 -27.67 -18.40
N ILE A 480 19.10 -28.88 -17.85
CA ILE A 480 19.29 -29.09 -16.40
C ILE A 480 20.64 -28.55 -15.94
N LEU A 481 21.71 -28.78 -16.71
CA LEU A 481 23.04 -28.29 -16.36
C LEU A 481 23.10 -26.77 -16.42
N LEU A 482 22.50 -26.17 -17.45
CA LEU A 482 22.36 -24.72 -17.58
C LEU A 482 21.52 -24.13 -16.44
N ALA A 483 20.41 -24.77 -16.08
CA ALA A 483 19.55 -24.35 -14.98
C ALA A 483 20.27 -24.38 -13.62
N ALA A 484 21.06 -25.43 -13.36
CA ALA A 484 21.86 -25.53 -12.15
C ALA A 484 22.92 -24.42 -12.08
N ALA A 485 23.63 -24.15 -13.19
CA ALA A 485 24.61 -23.08 -13.26
C ALA A 485 23.99 -21.69 -13.05
N ILE A 486 22.88 -21.40 -13.76
CA ILE A 486 22.14 -20.13 -13.60
C ILE A 486 21.65 -19.98 -12.16
N GLY A 487 21.08 -21.03 -11.57
CA GLY A 487 20.57 -20.99 -10.20
C GLY A 487 21.65 -20.69 -9.15
N VAL A 488 22.85 -21.26 -9.30
CA VAL A 488 23.99 -20.96 -8.40
C VAL A 488 24.50 -19.53 -8.59
N ILE A 489 24.59 -19.06 -9.83
CA ILE A 489 24.98 -17.66 -10.14
C ILE A 489 23.94 -16.70 -9.54
N GLU A 490 22.66 -17.00 -9.70
CA GLU A 490 21.55 -16.20 -9.17
C GLU A 490 21.59 -16.12 -7.64
N ALA A 491 21.75 -17.27 -6.96
CA ALA A 491 21.89 -17.32 -5.51
C ALA A 491 23.08 -16.48 -5.02
N SER A 492 24.23 -16.62 -5.69
CA SER A 492 25.45 -15.89 -5.35
C SER A 492 25.27 -14.38 -5.54
N ALA A 493 24.66 -13.96 -6.65
CA ALA A 493 24.39 -12.56 -6.95
C ALA A 493 23.42 -11.93 -5.93
N LEU A 494 22.37 -12.67 -5.52
CA LEU A 494 21.41 -12.21 -4.52
C LEU A 494 22.02 -12.11 -3.12
N ILE A 495 22.88 -13.06 -2.72
CA ILE A 495 23.54 -13.04 -1.41
C ILE A 495 24.56 -11.90 -1.34
N LEU A 496 25.49 -11.84 -2.30
CA LEU A 496 26.56 -10.85 -2.33
C LEU A 496 26.04 -9.43 -2.65
N GLY A 497 25.02 -9.33 -3.50
CA GLY A 497 24.42 -8.06 -3.92
C GLY A 497 23.29 -7.56 -3.02
N SER A 498 22.91 -8.29 -1.97
CA SER A 498 21.75 -7.98 -1.11
C SER A 498 21.73 -6.53 -0.60
N GLU A 499 22.87 -6.00 -0.14
CA GLU A 499 23.02 -4.60 0.33
C GLU A 499 22.68 -3.59 -0.78
N ILE A 500 23.29 -3.77 -1.96
CA ILE A 500 23.15 -2.84 -3.09
C ILE A 500 21.72 -2.89 -3.64
N LEU A 501 21.17 -4.10 -3.78
CA LEU A 501 19.82 -4.32 -4.31
C LEU A 501 18.74 -3.72 -3.39
N LEU A 502 18.90 -3.83 -2.08
CA LEU A 502 17.98 -3.22 -1.10
C LEU A 502 18.10 -1.70 -1.08
N SER A 503 19.31 -1.16 -1.21
CA SER A 503 19.55 0.29 -1.31
C SER A 503 18.91 0.88 -2.58
N ILE A 504 19.03 0.20 -3.73
CA ILE A 504 18.35 0.57 -4.98
C ILE A 504 16.82 0.60 -4.81
N MET A 505 16.27 -0.30 -3.99
CA MET A 505 14.84 -0.37 -3.70
C MET A 505 14.36 0.71 -2.73
N GLY A 506 15.25 1.59 -2.24
CA GLY A 506 14.92 2.71 -1.36
C GLY A 506 14.95 2.35 0.13
N VAL A 507 15.50 1.19 0.52
CA VAL A 507 15.71 0.83 1.92
C VAL A 507 17.04 1.43 2.39
N SER A 508 16.97 2.52 3.15
CA SER A 508 18.16 3.14 3.76
C SER A 508 18.77 2.26 4.85
N HIS A 509 20.10 2.27 5.01
CA HIS A 509 20.83 1.56 6.07
C HIS A 509 20.38 1.93 7.49
N ALA A 510 19.80 3.12 7.69
CA ALA A 510 19.27 3.57 8.98
C ALA A 510 17.83 3.07 9.26
N SER A 511 17.20 2.39 8.30
CA SER A 511 15.85 1.83 8.45
C SER A 511 15.85 0.61 9.35
N THR A 512 14.85 0.50 10.22
CA THR A 512 14.60 -0.69 11.05
C THR A 512 14.32 -1.95 10.22
N MET A 513 13.96 -1.79 8.94
CA MET A 513 13.68 -2.88 8.01
C MET A 513 14.92 -3.40 7.28
N HIS A 514 16.04 -2.67 7.29
CA HIS A 514 17.23 -2.99 6.48
C HIS A 514 17.86 -4.33 6.87
N SER A 515 18.16 -4.49 8.17
CA SER A 515 18.75 -5.71 8.71
C SER A 515 17.87 -6.96 8.49
N PRO A 516 16.57 -6.96 8.85
CA PRO A 516 15.70 -8.12 8.60
C PRO A 516 15.44 -8.38 7.11
N ALA A 517 15.36 -7.36 6.25
CA ALA A 517 15.18 -7.54 4.81
C ALA A 517 16.42 -8.19 4.16
N LYS A 518 17.62 -7.76 4.56
CA LYS A 518 18.89 -8.36 4.09
C LYS A 518 18.97 -9.83 4.46
N LEU A 519 18.73 -10.15 5.73
CA LEU A 519 18.80 -11.53 6.21
C LEU A 519 17.76 -12.43 5.51
N PHE A 520 16.53 -11.95 5.39
CA PHE A 520 15.47 -12.67 4.68
C PHE A 520 15.82 -12.90 3.21
N LEU A 521 16.29 -11.88 2.49
CA LEU A 521 16.69 -11.98 1.09
C LEU A 521 17.86 -12.96 0.90
N SER A 522 18.90 -12.87 1.74
CA SER A 522 20.06 -13.76 1.67
C SER A 522 19.69 -15.21 1.96
N LEU A 523 18.79 -15.46 2.92
CA LEU A 523 18.27 -16.82 3.15
C LEU A 523 17.46 -17.28 1.95
N ARG A 524 16.52 -16.46 1.46
CA ARG A 524 15.64 -16.81 0.35
C ARG A 524 16.40 -17.13 -0.94
N ALA A 525 17.53 -16.45 -1.17
CA ALA A 525 18.44 -16.68 -2.28
C ALA A 525 18.97 -18.12 -2.35
N LEU A 526 19.12 -18.81 -1.20
CA LEU A 526 19.51 -20.22 -1.17
C LEU A 526 18.48 -21.14 -1.83
N GLY A 527 17.22 -20.69 -1.98
CA GLY A 527 16.18 -21.41 -2.72
C GLY A 527 16.24 -21.21 -4.23
N ALA A 528 16.99 -20.23 -4.75
CA ALA A 528 17.05 -19.94 -6.19
C ALA A 528 17.47 -21.17 -7.03
N PRO A 529 18.51 -21.96 -6.67
CA PRO A 529 18.90 -23.12 -7.45
C PRO A 529 17.77 -24.14 -7.61
N ALA A 530 17.01 -24.39 -6.55
CA ALA A 530 15.87 -25.30 -6.59
C ALA A 530 14.75 -24.79 -7.49
N VAL A 531 14.48 -23.48 -7.48
CA VAL A 531 13.47 -22.85 -8.34
C VAL A 531 13.86 -22.95 -9.81
N VAL A 532 15.09 -22.56 -10.17
CA VAL A 532 15.55 -22.55 -11.57
C VAL A 532 15.54 -23.96 -12.16
N VAL A 533 16.05 -24.95 -11.42
CA VAL A 533 16.05 -26.35 -11.85
C VAL A 533 14.64 -26.90 -11.97
N SER A 534 13.76 -26.62 -11.00
CA SER A 534 12.35 -27.03 -11.07
C SER A 534 11.66 -26.42 -12.29
N LEU A 535 11.95 -25.17 -12.65
CA LEU A 535 11.39 -24.53 -13.84
C LEU A 535 11.90 -25.16 -15.13
N ALA A 536 13.19 -25.49 -15.23
CA ALA A 536 13.72 -26.20 -16.39
C ALA A 536 13.06 -27.59 -16.56
N ILE A 537 12.90 -28.34 -15.47
CA ILE A 537 12.22 -29.66 -15.51
C ILE A 537 10.75 -29.52 -15.91
N GLN A 538 10.06 -28.47 -15.44
CA GLN A 538 8.71 -28.16 -15.90
C GLN A 538 8.68 -27.86 -17.40
N GLY A 539 9.66 -27.12 -17.93
CA GLY A 539 9.83 -26.89 -19.36
C GLY A 539 10.05 -28.19 -20.14
N ILE A 540 10.87 -29.10 -19.60
CA ILE A 540 11.11 -30.42 -20.18
C ILE A 540 9.81 -31.23 -20.25
N PHE A 541 9.08 -31.36 -19.14
CA PHE A 541 7.81 -32.09 -19.11
C PHE A 541 6.75 -31.47 -20.05
N ARG A 542 6.70 -30.14 -20.15
CA ARG A 542 5.84 -29.44 -21.12
C ARG A 542 6.25 -29.75 -22.57
N GLY A 543 7.55 -29.77 -22.87
CA GLY A 543 8.08 -30.17 -24.18
C GLY A 543 7.77 -31.65 -24.52
N LEU A 544 7.71 -32.51 -23.51
CA LEU A 544 7.28 -33.91 -23.61
C LEU A 544 5.75 -34.09 -23.65
N LYS A 545 4.96 -33.00 -23.74
CA LYS A 545 3.49 -32.99 -23.68
C LYS A 545 2.89 -33.58 -22.37
N ASP A 546 3.63 -33.60 -21.27
CA ASP A 546 3.12 -34.03 -19.95
C ASP A 546 2.99 -32.83 -19.00
N THR A 547 1.79 -32.29 -18.87
CA THR A 547 1.50 -31.16 -17.96
C THR A 547 0.96 -31.59 -16.59
N LYS A 548 0.58 -32.87 -16.43
CA LYS A 548 0.01 -33.41 -15.19
C LYS A 548 1.07 -33.69 -14.14
N THR A 549 2.20 -34.25 -14.58
CA THR A 549 3.33 -34.59 -13.71
C THR A 549 3.90 -33.34 -13.01
N PRO A 550 4.18 -32.22 -13.73
CA PRO A 550 4.52 -30.93 -13.12
C PRO A 550 3.51 -30.43 -12.08
N LEU A 551 2.22 -30.49 -12.40
CA LEU A 551 1.14 -30.04 -11.52
C LEU A 551 1.16 -30.80 -10.19
N LEU A 552 1.25 -32.13 -10.23
CA LEU A 552 1.18 -32.97 -9.03
C LEU A 552 2.37 -32.72 -8.09
N TYR A 553 3.58 -32.71 -8.62
CA TYR A 553 4.79 -32.56 -7.79
C TYR A 553 5.03 -31.10 -7.35
N SER A 554 4.72 -30.11 -8.19
CA SER A 554 4.75 -28.70 -7.78
C SER A 554 3.67 -28.41 -6.72
N GLY A 555 2.48 -29.01 -6.88
CA GLY A 555 1.41 -28.94 -5.88
C GLY A 555 1.83 -29.50 -4.53
N LEU A 556 2.46 -30.68 -4.51
CA LEU A 556 3.00 -31.28 -3.27
C LEU A 556 4.06 -30.38 -2.61
N GLY A 557 4.95 -29.77 -3.40
CA GLY A 557 5.92 -28.79 -2.91
C GLY A 557 5.23 -27.60 -2.23
N ASN A 558 4.28 -26.95 -2.91
CA ASN A 558 3.57 -25.80 -2.34
C ASN A 558 2.71 -26.15 -1.12
N ILE A 559 2.04 -27.31 -1.10
CA ILE A 559 1.31 -27.78 0.08
C ILE A 559 2.27 -27.97 1.26
N SER A 560 3.46 -28.53 1.02
CA SER A 560 4.48 -28.64 2.07
C SER A 560 4.90 -27.27 2.59
N ALA A 561 5.04 -26.25 1.73
CA ALA A 561 5.37 -24.89 2.15
C ALA A 561 4.34 -24.34 3.15
N VAL A 562 3.05 -24.47 2.83
CA VAL A 562 1.93 -24.01 3.67
C VAL A 562 1.90 -24.73 5.02
N LEU A 563 2.26 -26.01 5.07
CA LEU A 563 2.32 -26.79 6.31
C LEU A 563 3.55 -26.47 7.16
N LEU A 564 4.71 -26.28 6.54
CA LEU A 564 5.96 -25.97 7.23
C LEU A 564 5.97 -24.55 7.82
N LEU A 565 5.28 -23.59 7.19
CA LEU A 565 5.24 -22.19 7.62
C LEU A 565 4.84 -22.00 9.10
N PRO A 566 3.64 -22.40 9.58
CA PRO A 566 3.26 -22.19 10.97
C PRO A 566 4.14 -22.98 11.96
N PHE A 567 4.68 -24.13 11.52
CA PHE A 567 5.57 -24.94 12.34
C PHE A 567 6.91 -24.22 12.60
N LEU A 568 7.60 -23.76 11.57
CA LEU A 568 8.90 -23.09 11.72
C LEU A 568 8.76 -21.69 12.32
N VAL A 569 7.73 -20.94 11.93
CA VAL A 569 7.56 -19.55 12.36
C VAL A 569 7.16 -19.46 13.83
N TYR A 570 6.16 -20.24 14.27
CA TYR A 570 5.60 -20.14 15.63
C TYR A 570 6.05 -21.24 16.58
N SER A 571 6.15 -22.51 16.12
CA SER A 571 6.49 -23.60 17.05
C SER A 571 7.97 -23.60 17.42
N LEU A 572 8.84 -23.22 16.47
CA LEU A 572 10.29 -23.09 16.69
C LEU A 572 10.74 -21.65 16.99
N ASN A 573 9.80 -20.69 17.04
CA ASN A 573 10.06 -19.27 17.28
C ASN A 573 11.17 -18.66 16.36
N LEU A 574 11.30 -19.16 15.13
CA LEU A 574 12.31 -18.67 14.17
C LEU A 574 11.86 -17.38 13.46
N GLY A 575 10.62 -16.93 13.68
CA GLY A 575 10.08 -15.68 13.15
C GLY A 575 10.22 -15.58 11.63
N LEU A 576 10.72 -14.45 11.14
CA LEU A 576 10.91 -14.18 9.71
C LEU A 576 11.88 -15.17 9.02
N ASN A 577 12.90 -15.64 9.74
CA ASN A 577 13.84 -16.63 9.22
C ASN A 577 13.18 -18.00 9.03
N GLY A 578 12.24 -18.35 9.92
CA GLY A 578 11.42 -19.56 9.82
C GLY A 578 10.58 -19.57 8.53
N ALA A 579 10.06 -18.41 8.12
CA ALA A 579 9.31 -18.28 6.87
C ALA A 579 10.20 -18.54 5.64
N ALA A 580 11.38 -17.91 5.58
CA ALA A 580 12.33 -18.15 4.49
C ALA A 580 12.76 -19.63 4.42
N LEU A 581 13.07 -20.26 5.55
CA LEU A 581 13.48 -21.67 5.62
C LEU A 581 12.37 -22.63 5.20
N ALA A 582 11.11 -22.38 5.60
CA ALA A 582 9.97 -23.19 5.19
C ALA A 582 9.85 -23.22 3.66
N THR A 583 9.97 -22.05 3.03
CA THR A 583 9.83 -21.92 1.58
C THR A 583 11.01 -22.53 0.82
N ILE A 584 12.23 -22.42 1.34
CA ILE A 584 13.41 -23.09 0.77
C ILE A 584 13.25 -24.61 0.84
N ALA A 585 12.87 -25.14 2.01
CA ALA A 585 12.67 -26.57 2.20
C ALA A 585 11.62 -27.14 1.22
N SER A 586 10.50 -26.45 1.04
CA SER A 586 9.47 -26.85 0.07
C SER A 586 9.93 -26.81 -1.39
N GLN A 587 10.78 -25.84 -1.74
CA GLN A 587 11.31 -25.71 -3.10
C GLN A 587 12.28 -26.85 -3.42
N TYR A 588 13.16 -27.21 -2.48
CA TYR A 588 14.05 -28.35 -2.63
C TYR A 588 13.28 -29.69 -2.68
N LEU A 589 12.21 -29.82 -1.89
CA LEU A 589 11.33 -30.98 -1.97
C LEU A 589 10.68 -31.09 -3.36
N GLY A 590 10.10 -30.00 -3.87
CA GLY A 590 9.51 -29.96 -5.21
C GLY A 590 10.52 -30.28 -6.31
N MET A 591 11.73 -29.69 -6.23
CA MET A 591 12.84 -29.97 -7.14
C MET A 591 13.21 -31.46 -7.14
N PHE A 592 13.39 -32.05 -5.96
CA PHE A 592 13.76 -33.46 -5.82
C PHE A 592 12.68 -34.39 -6.41
N LEU A 593 11.40 -34.12 -6.11
CA LEU A 593 10.28 -34.91 -6.63
C LEU A 593 10.20 -34.85 -8.16
N LEU A 594 10.40 -33.66 -8.74
CA LEU A 594 10.43 -33.46 -10.19
C LEU A 594 11.63 -34.15 -10.86
N LEU A 595 12.83 -34.04 -10.27
CA LEU A 595 14.03 -34.74 -10.74
C LEU A 595 13.87 -36.25 -10.65
N TRP A 596 13.33 -36.76 -9.55
CA TRP A 596 13.06 -38.18 -9.37
C TRP A 596 12.09 -38.70 -10.43
N SER A 597 11.00 -37.97 -10.69
CA SER A 597 10.06 -38.29 -11.76
C SER A 597 10.73 -38.29 -13.15
N LEU A 598 11.56 -37.29 -13.43
CA LEU A 598 12.28 -37.17 -14.70
C LEU A 598 13.32 -38.29 -14.88
N SER A 599 14.02 -38.68 -13.81
CA SER A 599 15.02 -39.76 -13.82
C SER A 599 14.46 -41.13 -14.22
N LYS A 600 13.13 -41.32 -14.08
CA LYS A 600 12.43 -42.51 -14.53
C LYS A 600 12.14 -42.50 -16.04
N ARG A 601 12.18 -41.33 -16.69
CA ARG A 601 11.78 -41.15 -18.10
C ARG A 601 12.93 -40.78 -19.04
N ALA A 602 13.95 -40.08 -18.55
CA ALA A 602 15.06 -39.59 -19.35
C ALA A 602 16.41 -39.80 -18.63
N VAL A 603 17.49 -39.87 -19.41
CA VAL A 603 18.86 -39.84 -18.88
C VAL A 603 19.24 -38.38 -18.59
N LEU A 604 19.65 -38.10 -17.36
CA LEU A 604 19.85 -36.74 -16.85
C LEU A 604 21.25 -36.15 -17.15
N LEU A 605 22.27 -36.99 -17.28
CA LEU A 605 23.64 -36.56 -17.60
C LEU A 605 24.11 -37.19 -18.92
N PRO A 606 24.70 -36.42 -19.84
CA PRO A 606 25.33 -36.96 -21.02
C PRO A 606 26.74 -37.48 -20.68
N PRO A 607 27.22 -38.51 -21.38
CA PRO A 607 28.57 -39.04 -21.20
C PRO A 607 29.67 -38.14 -21.78
N LYS A 608 29.36 -37.18 -22.65
CA LYS A 608 30.31 -36.24 -23.27
C LYS A 608 29.77 -34.80 -23.25
N ILE A 609 30.65 -33.83 -23.00
CA ILE A 609 30.32 -32.38 -22.95
C ILE A 609 30.13 -31.81 -24.37
N GLU A 610 30.71 -32.45 -25.39
CA GLU A 610 30.66 -32.03 -26.80
C GLU A 610 29.26 -32.20 -27.45
N ASP A 611 28.37 -33.01 -26.86
CA ASP A 611 26.99 -33.23 -27.35
C ASP A 611 25.98 -32.19 -26.80
N LEU A 612 26.46 -31.17 -26.09
CA LEU A 612 25.61 -30.17 -25.42
C LEU A 612 25.44 -28.91 -26.28
N ASP A 613 24.19 -28.56 -26.59
CA ASP A 613 23.85 -27.44 -27.49
C ASP A 613 23.85 -26.06 -26.79
N PHE A 614 24.91 -25.78 -26.01
CA PHE A 614 25.02 -24.57 -25.18
C PHE A 614 24.95 -23.27 -25.99
N VAL A 615 25.51 -23.27 -27.20
CA VAL A 615 25.57 -22.08 -28.08
C VAL A 615 24.17 -21.70 -28.56
N GLY A 616 23.32 -22.68 -28.87
CA GLY A 616 21.92 -22.46 -29.23
C GLY A 616 21.10 -21.85 -28.08
N TYR A 617 21.31 -22.34 -26.85
CA TYR A 617 20.67 -21.83 -25.64
C TYR A 617 21.14 -20.41 -25.29
N ILE A 618 22.44 -20.11 -25.36
CA ILE A 618 22.98 -18.78 -25.02
C ILE A 618 22.58 -17.72 -26.07
N LYS A 619 22.65 -18.04 -27.36
CA LYS A 619 22.30 -17.11 -28.44
C LYS A 619 20.81 -16.75 -28.42
N SER A 620 19.95 -17.76 -28.26
CA SER A 620 18.50 -17.56 -28.15
C SER A 620 18.11 -16.93 -26.81
N GLY A 621 18.80 -17.32 -25.74
CA GLY A 621 18.68 -16.77 -24.38
C GLY A 621 19.01 -15.29 -24.31
N GLY A 622 20.09 -14.85 -24.95
CA GLY A 622 20.51 -13.44 -24.97
C GLY A 622 19.46 -12.50 -25.59
N MET A 623 18.79 -12.92 -26.66
CA MET A 623 17.74 -12.12 -27.31
C MET A 623 16.47 -12.03 -26.44
N LEU A 624 16.09 -13.13 -25.79
CA LEU A 624 14.99 -13.17 -24.81
C LEU A 624 15.34 -12.43 -23.52
N LEU A 625 16.60 -12.42 -23.11
CA LEU A 625 17.12 -11.64 -21.99
C LEU A 625 17.00 -10.14 -22.30
N GLY A 626 17.35 -9.67 -23.49
CA GLY A 626 17.15 -8.26 -23.88
C GLY A 626 15.69 -7.81 -23.83
N ARG A 627 14.76 -8.66 -24.29
CA ARG A 627 13.30 -8.45 -24.16
C ARG A 627 12.85 -8.42 -22.69
N THR A 628 13.30 -9.39 -21.90
CA THR A 628 12.93 -9.52 -20.48
C THR A 628 13.50 -8.36 -19.66
N LEU A 629 14.73 -7.92 -19.97
CA LEU A 629 15.39 -6.76 -19.39
C LEU A 629 14.65 -5.46 -19.76
N SER A 630 14.18 -5.31 -21.01
CA SER A 630 13.38 -4.15 -21.41
C SER A 630 12.05 -4.07 -20.65
N VAL A 631 11.32 -5.19 -20.54
CA VAL A 631 10.07 -5.28 -19.76
C VAL A 631 10.32 -5.02 -18.28
N LEU A 632 11.39 -5.60 -17.71
CA LEU A 632 11.77 -5.42 -16.32
C LEU A 632 12.27 -4.00 -16.04
N ILE A 633 12.99 -3.34 -16.95
CA ILE A 633 13.43 -1.94 -16.81
C ILE A 633 12.21 -1.00 -16.82
N THR A 634 11.28 -1.17 -17.76
CA THR A 634 10.05 -0.36 -17.81
C THR A 634 9.17 -0.60 -16.58
N MET A 635 9.04 -1.86 -16.14
CA MET A 635 8.33 -2.17 -14.89
C MET A 635 9.04 -1.60 -13.66
N THR A 636 10.36 -1.74 -13.56
CA THR A 636 11.17 -1.24 -12.42
C THR A 636 11.19 0.28 -12.35
N LEU A 637 11.19 0.99 -13.49
CA LEU A 637 10.97 2.45 -13.53
C LEU A 637 9.56 2.81 -13.08
N GLY A 638 8.54 2.05 -13.50
CA GLY A 638 7.17 2.19 -13.01
C GLY A 638 7.05 1.93 -11.51
N THR A 639 7.75 0.92 -10.99
CA THR A 639 7.86 0.59 -9.56
C THR A 639 8.59 1.72 -8.81
N ALA A 640 9.73 2.19 -9.30
CA ALA A 640 10.49 3.28 -8.66
C ALA A 640 9.70 4.61 -8.64
N MET A 641 8.92 4.89 -9.69
CA MET A 641 8.02 6.05 -9.76
C MET A 641 6.84 5.92 -8.79
N ALA A 642 6.26 4.73 -8.65
CA ALA A 642 5.22 4.45 -7.67
C ALA A 642 5.75 4.43 -6.21
N ALA A 643 7.02 4.05 -5.99
CA ALA A 643 7.69 4.10 -4.68
C ALA A 643 7.91 5.53 -4.20
N ARG A 644 8.22 6.44 -5.14
CA ARG A 644 8.33 7.88 -4.89
C ARG A 644 7.00 8.56 -4.56
N GLN A 645 5.87 7.89 -4.80
CA GLN A 645 4.52 8.35 -4.43
C GLN A 645 4.03 7.80 -3.08
N GLY A 646 4.87 7.02 -2.39
CA GLY A 646 4.61 6.53 -1.04
C GLY A 646 4.30 5.04 -0.98
N THR A 647 4.31 4.49 0.25
CA THR A 647 4.16 3.07 0.56
C THR A 647 2.82 2.47 0.11
N ILE A 648 1.79 3.29 -0.03
CA ILE A 648 0.43 2.91 -0.46
C ILE A 648 0.36 2.64 -1.98
N ALA A 649 1.06 3.45 -2.79
CA ALA A 649 1.15 3.23 -4.25
C ALA A 649 2.00 1.99 -4.60
N MET A 650 2.96 1.65 -3.74
CA MET A 650 3.75 0.42 -3.85
C MET A 650 2.98 -0.86 -3.58
N ALA A 651 2.13 -0.86 -2.56
CA ALA A 651 1.28 -2.01 -2.25
C ALA A 651 0.28 -2.30 -3.38
N ALA A 652 -0.31 -1.26 -3.98
CA ALA A 652 -1.22 -1.39 -5.13
C ALA A 652 -0.51 -1.88 -6.41
N HIS A 653 0.74 -1.46 -6.63
CA HIS A 653 1.55 -1.91 -7.75
C HIS A 653 1.93 -3.40 -7.67
N GLN A 654 2.23 -3.91 -6.46
CA GLN A 654 2.59 -5.31 -6.21
C GLN A 654 1.46 -6.31 -6.51
N ILE A 655 0.23 -5.96 -6.17
CA ILE A 655 -0.97 -6.81 -6.37
C ILE A 655 -1.27 -6.99 -7.87
N CYS A 656 -1.06 -5.94 -8.68
CA CYS A 656 -1.27 -5.98 -10.14
C CYS A 656 -0.19 -6.75 -10.91
N LEU A 657 1.03 -6.84 -10.35
CA LEU A 657 2.19 -7.49 -10.98
C LEU A 657 2.13 -9.03 -10.92
N GLN A 658 1.39 -9.58 -9.93
CA GLN A 658 1.23 -11.02 -9.73
C GLN A 658 0.26 -11.68 -10.73
N ALA A 659 -0.55 -10.90 -11.45
CA ALA A 659 -1.57 -11.42 -12.38
C ALA A 659 -1.08 -11.62 -13.84
N LEU A 660 0.19 -11.33 -14.16
CA LEU A 660 0.63 -11.00 -15.51
C LEU A 660 1.45 -12.08 -16.26
N ILE A 661 1.50 -13.33 -15.79
CA ILE A 661 2.39 -14.38 -16.35
C ILE A 661 1.67 -15.73 -16.55
N ALA A 662 1.11 -15.97 -17.74
CA ALA A 662 0.76 -17.29 -18.30
C ALA A 662 0.34 -17.03 -19.78
N SER A 663 0.67 -17.78 -20.84
CA SER A 663 1.34 -19.06 -21.11
C SER A 663 1.62 -19.12 -22.64
N SER A 664 2.44 -20.05 -23.12
CA SER A 664 2.84 -20.20 -24.54
C SER A 664 2.63 -21.64 -25.07
N PHE A 665 2.65 -21.76 -26.42
CA PHE A 665 2.99 -22.91 -27.32
C PHE A 665 1.87 -23.64 -28.11
N ALA A 666 2.03 -23.77 -29.45
CA ALA A 666 2.52 -24.99 -30.17
C ALA A 666 2.50 -24.86 -31.73
N LYS A 667 3.19 -25.79 -32.44
CA LYS A 667 3.78 -25.75 -33.81
C LYS A 667 2.93 -26.41 -34.95
N LEU A 668 3.46 -26.31 -36.18
CA LEU A 668 2.81 -26.30 -37.50
C LEU A 668 2.48 -27.61 -38.22
N ASP A 669 1.20 -27.72 -38.58
CA ASP A 669 0.67 -28.23 -39.85
C ASP A 669 0.06 -26.99 -40.54
N TYR A 670 0.56 -26.49 -41.68
CA TYR A 670 0.32 -25.08 -42.09
C TYR A 670 -1.17 -24.73 -42.34
N GLU A 671 -1.97 -25.67 -42.81
CA GLU A 671 -3.44 -25.54 -42.93
C GLU A 671 -4.14 -25.66 -41.58
N LYS A 672 -3.79 -26.66 -40.75
CA LYS A 672 -4.37 -26.80 -39.39
C LYS A 672 -3.90 -25.70 -38.43
N VAL A 673 -2.75 -25.05 -38.65
CA VAL A 673 -2.25 -23.99 -37.76
C VAL A 673 -2.92 -22.66 -37.99
N LYS A 674 -3.31 -22.31 -39.22
CA LYS A 674 -4.20 -21.15 -39.40
C LYS A 674 -5.50 -21.36 -38.63
N GLU A 675 -6.05 -22.56 -38.71
CA GLU A 675 -7.27 -22.96 -38.01
C GLU A 675 -7.09 -22.94 -36.49
N VAL A 676 -6.09 -23.65 -35.95
CA VAL A 676 -5.77 -23.71 -34.51
C VAL A 676 -5.44 -22.31 -33.97
N THR A 677 -4.73 -21.48 -34.72
CA THR A 677 -4.42 -20.10 -34.32
C THR A 677 -5.70 -19.26 -34.22
N TYR A 678 -6.59 -19.35 -35.22
CA TYR A 678 -7.89 -18.68 -35.18
C TYR A 678 -8.75 -19.16 -34.01
N TYR A 679 -8.76 -20.47 -33.73
CA TYR A 679 -9.46 -21.05 -32.60
C TYR A 679 -8.89 -20.59 -31.25
N VAL A 680 -7.57 -20.58 -31.07
CA VAL A 680 -6.93 -20.12 -29.84
C VAL A 680 -7.17 -18.63 -29.62
N LEU A 681 -7.13 -17.80 -30.67
CA LEU A 681 -7.48 -16.37 -30.60
C LEU A 681 -8.95 -16.16 -30.21
N LYS A 682 -9.88 -16.94 -30.78
CA LYS A 682 -11.32 -16.88 -30.45
C LYS A 682 -11.59 -17.29 -28.99
N ILE A 683 -10.98 -18.39 -28.52
CA ILE A 683 -11.09 -18.83 -27.12
C ILE A 683 -10.45 -17.79 -26.19
N GLY A 684 -9.29 -17.26 -26.56
CA GLY A 684 -8.59 -16.21 -25.82
C GLY A 684 -9.43 -14.96 -25.64
N LEU A 685 -10.08 -14.50 -26.71
CA LEU A 685 -11.00 -13.36 -26.66
C LEU A 685 -12.21 -13.65 -25.76
N LEU A 686 -12.82 -14.84 -25.87
CA LEU A 686 -13.96 -15.24 -25.04
C LEU A 686 -13.58 -15.35 -23.56
N VAL A 687 -12.44 -15.97 -23.23
CA VAL A 687 -11.94 -16.09 -21.85
C VAL A 687 -11.53 -14.72 -21.31
N GLY A 688 -10.88 -13.88 -22.12
CA GLY A 688 -10.53 -12.51 -21.76
C GLY A 688 -11.76 -11.63 -21.51
N ALA A 689 -12.82 -11.77 -22.31
CA ALA A 689 -14.10 -11.10 -22.11
C ALA A 689 -14.85 -11.63 -20.88
N ALA A 690 -14.83 -12.94 -20.64
CA ALA A 690 -15.40 -13.54 -19.43
C ALA A 690 -14.64 -13.08 -18.18
N LEU A 691 -13.31 -12.98 -18.23
CA LEU A 691 -12.49 -12.46 -17.14
C LEU A 691 -12.72 -10.96 -16.93
N ALA A 692 -12.90 -10.18 -18.00
CA ALA A 692 -13.28 -8.77 -17.92
C ALA A 692 -14.61 -8.61 -17.17
N LEU A 693 -15.63 -9.39 -17.54
CA LEU A 693 -16.95 -9.38 -16.88
C LEU A 693 -16.86 -9.83 -15.42
N LEU A 694 -16.13 -10.92 -15.15
CA LEU A 694 -15.98 -11.47 -13.82
C LEU A 694 -15.22 -10.51 -12.91
N LEU A 695 -14.10 -9.94 -13.38
CA LEU A 695 -13.38 -8.90 -12.65
C LEU A 695 -14.29 -7.70 -12.45
N PHE A 696 -14.89 -7.13 -13.50
CA PHE A 696 -15.78 -5.97 -13.36
C PHE A 696 -16.88 -6.17 -12.30
N ALA A 697 -17.51 -7.35 -12.28
CA ALA A 697 -18.56 -7.69 -11.31
C ALA A 697 -18.03 -7.96 -9.88
N SER A 698 -16.84 -8.56 -9.75
CA SER A 698 -16.28 -8.98 -8.45
C SER A 698 -15.26 -7.98 -7.88
N PHE A 699 -14.82 -7.00 -8.65
CA PHE A 699 -13.68 -6.13 -8.32
C PHE A 699 -13.91 -5.33 -7.04
N GLY A 700 -15.12 -4.85 -6.78
CA GLY A 700 -15.44 -4.17 -5.52
C GLY A 700 -15.24 -5.08 -4.30
N ARG A 701 -15.66 -6.34 -4.40
CA ARG A 701 -15.49 -7.35 -3.34
C ARG A 701 -14.04 -7.82 -3.21
N ILE A 702 -13.33 -7.94 -4.32
CA ILE A 702 -11.91 -8.30 -4.34
C ILE A 702 -11.08 -7.16 -3.75
N ALA A 703 -11.37 -5.91 -4.10
CA ALA A 703 -10.69 -4.75 -3.54
C ALA A 703 -10.95 -4.62 -2.02
N GLU A 704 -12.17 -4.93 -1.56
CA GLU A 704 -12.53 -5.02 -0.12
C GLU A 704 -11.72 -6.08 0.65
N LEU A 705 -11.20 -7.11 -0.04
CA LEU A 705 -10.33 -8.14 0.55
C LEU A 705 -8.96 -7.56 0.92
N PHE A 706 -8.44 -6.64 0.09
CA PHE A 706 -7.12 -6.05 0.26
C PHE A 706 -7.15 -4.77 1.10
N SER A 707 -8.26 -4.03 1.07
CA SER A 707 -8.41 -2.81 1.86
C SER A 707 -9.87 -2.52 2.18
N LYS A 708 -10.15 -2.11 3.43
CA LYS A 708 -11.46 -1.58 3.83
C LYS A 708 -11.51 -0.05 3.83
N ASP A 709 -10.42 0.59 3.40
CA ASP A 709 -10.31 2.04 3.22
C ASP A 709 -11.13 2.46 1.98
N PRO A 710 -12.21 3.24 2.14
CA PRO A 710 -13.05 3.67 1.02
C PRO A 710 -12.31 4.55 0.01
N MET A 711 -11.24 5.26 0.40
CA MET A 711 -10.41 6.02 -0.55
C MET A 711 -9.56 5.10 -1.40
N VAL A 712 -8.98 4.03 -0.81
CA VAL A 712 -8.29 2.99 -1.58
C VAL A 712 -9.27 2.30 -2.51
N LEU A 713 -10.47 1.96 -2.03
CA LEU A 713 -11.52 1.34 -2.86
C LEU A 713 -12.03 2.27 -3.97
N GLN A 714 -12.05 3.59 -3.76
CA GLN A 714 -12.43 4.58 -4.77
C GLN A 714 -11.34 4.78 -5.83
N ILE A 715 -10.06 4.83 -5.42
CA ILE A 715 -8.92 4.90 -6.36
C ILE A 715 -8.78 3.58 -7.13
N VAL A 716 -8.88 2.45 -6.45
CA VAL A 716 -8.93 1.12 -7.06
C VAL A 716 -10.13 1.04 -8.01
N GLY A 717 -11.31 1.52 -7.57
CA GLY A 717 -12.52 1.64 -8.37
C GLY A 717 -12.35 2.47 -9.64
N SER A 718 -11.56 3.56 -9.62
CA SER A 718 -11.22 4.33 -10.82
C SER A 718 -10.41 3.51 -11.86
N GLY A 719 -9.70 2.48 -11.39
CA GLY A 719 -8.98 1.52 -12.23
C GLY A 719 -9.83 0.33 -12.67
N VAL A 720 -11.07 0.13 -12.18
CA VAL A 720 -11.84 -1.09 -12.47
C VAL A 720 -12.14 -1.24 -13.95
N LEU A 721 -12.56 -0.15 -14.60
CA LEU A 721 -12.89 -0.14 -16.01
C LEU A 721 -11.64 -0.42 -16.83
N PHE A 722 -10.51 0.13 -16.41
CA PHE A 722 -9.23 -0.07 -17.08
C PHE A 722 -8.72 -1.50 -16.96
N VAL A 723 -8.66 -2.05 -15.75
CA VAL A 723 -8.19 -3.41 -15.48
C VAL A 723 -9.12 -4.43 -16.15
N SER A 724 -10.43 -4.22 -16.11
CA SER A 724 -11.39 -5.12 -16.72
C SER A 724 -11.37 -5.04 -18.25
N ALA A 725 -11.43 -3.83 -18.82
CA ALA A 725 -11.47 -3.63 -20.27
C ALA A 725 -10.15 -3.99 -20.97
N SER A 726 -9.03 -4.01 -20.23
CA SER A 726 -7.74 -4.44 -20.79
C SER A 726 -7.57 -5.97 -20.84
N GLN A 727 -8.40 -6.78 -20.13
CA GLN A 727 -8.24 -8.24 -20.14
C GLN A 727 -8.33 -8.90 -21.51
N PRO A 728 -9.26 -8.51 -22.42
CA PRO A 728 -9.29 -9.07 -23.78
C PRO A 728 -8.03 -8.72 -24.58
N ILE A 729 -7.53 -7.48 -24.43
CA ILE A 729 -6.31 -7.00 -25.08
C ILE A 729 -5.10 -7.77 -24.55
N ASN A 730 -5.02 -7.96 -23.23
CA ASN A 730 -3.96 -8.72 -22.56
C ASN A 730 -3.97 -10.17 -23.02
N ALA A 731 -5.14 -10.83 -23.03
CA ALA A 731 -5.30 -12.21 -23.46
C ALA A 731 -4.78 -12.39 -24.91
N LEU A 732 -5.16 -11.51 -25.82
CA LEU A 732 -4.70 -11.55 -27.21
C LEU A 732 -3.20 -11.27 -27.33
N ALA A 733 -2.67 -10.26 -26.63
CA ALA A 733 -1.25 -9.94 -26.62
C ALA A 733 -0.38 -11.13 -26.18
N PHE A 734 -0.79 -11.85 -25.13
CA PHE A 734 -0.08 -13.05 -24.66
C PHE A 734 -0.20 -14.24 -25.63
N ILE A 735 -1.35 -14.40 -26.29
CA ILE A 735 -1.51 -15.42 -27.32
C ILE A 735 -0.56 -15.14 -28.49
N PHE A 736 -0.45 -13.89 -28.95
CA PHE A 736 0.50 -13.50 -30.00
C PHE A 736 1.96 -13.76 -29.60
N ASP A 737 2.35 -13.46 -28.36
CA ASP A 737 3.69 -13.84 -27.87
C ASP A 737 3.89 -15.36 -27.90
N GLY A 738 2.89 -16.12 -27.45
CA GLY A 738 2.91 -17.58 -27.47
C GLY A 738 3.03 -18.16 -28.89
N LEU A 739 2.37 -17.54 -29.87
CA LEU A 739 2.46 -17.90 -31.28
C LEU A 739 3.86 -17.62 -31.84
N HIS A 740 4.43 -16.43 -31.58
CA HIS A 740 5.79 -16.09 -32.00
C HIS A 740 6.85 -17.03 -31.41
N PHE A 741 6.70 -17.45 -30.16
CA PHE A 741 7.58 -18.46 -29.57
C PHE A 741 7.35 -19.85 -30.15
N GLY A 742 6.10 -20.17 -30.48
CA GLY A 742 5.73 -21.43 -31.13
C GLY A 742 6.40 -21.60 -32.50
N VAL A 743 6.55 -20.51 -33.26
CA VAL A 743 7.25 -20.50 -34.56
C VAL A 743 8.74 -20.15 -34.46
N SER A 744 9.26 -19.96 -33.25
CA SER A 744 10.66 -19.55 -33.00
C SER A 744 11.08 -18.23 -33.66
N ASP A 745 10.14 -17.31 -33.92
CA ASP A 745 10.44 -15.98 -34.48
C ASP A 745 10.88 -14.99 -33.38
N PHE A 746 11.98 -15.35 -32.72
CA PHE A 746 12.51 -14.60 -31.58
C PHE A 746 13.05 -13.22 -31.99
N SER A 747 13.57 -13.08 -33.21
CA SER A 747 14.12 -11.83 -33.74
C SER A 747 13.05 -10.75 -33.94
N TYR A 748 11.89 -11.13 -34.48
CA TYR A 748 10.74 -10.22 -34.60
C TYR A 748 10.18 -9.87 -33.22
N SER A 749 10.01 -10.86 -32.34
CA SER A 749 9.51 -10.64 -30.97
C SER A 749 10.41 -9.68 -30.18
N ALA A 750 11.73 -9.80 -30.30
CA ALA A 750 12.67 -8.90 -29.64
C ALA A 750 12.61 -7.47 -30.19
N SER A 751 12.70 -7.30 -31.52
CA SER A 751 12.68 -5.97 -32.16
C SER A 751 11.36 -5.23 -31.91
N SER A 752 10.23 -5.93 -32.06
CA SER A 752 8.91 -5.34 -31.81
C SER A 752 8.74 -4.91 -30.35
N MET A 753 9.21 -5.71 -29.38
CA MET A 753 9.10 -5.34 -27.96
C MET A 753 10.00 -4.16 -27.57
N ILE A 754 11.18 -4.03 -28.17
CA ILE A 754 12.05 -2.86 -27.95
C ILE A 754 11.36 -1.59 -28.47
N THR A 755 10.78 -1.64 -29.67
CA THR A 755 10.06 -0.49 -30.24
C THR A 755 8.81 -0.13 -29.44
N VAL A 756 7.97 -1.12 -29.10
CA VAL A 756 6.75 -0.92 -28.30
C VAL A 756 7.09 -0.39 -26.90
N GLY A 757 8.14 -0.94 -26.27
CA GLY A 757 8.63 -0.51 -24.97
C GLY A 757 9.15 0.93 -24.99
N ALA A 758 9.91 1.33 -26.01
CA ALA A 758 10.42 2.68 -26.17
C ALA A 758 9.29 3.71 -26.32
N ILE A 759 8.32 3.45 -27.20
CA ILE A 759 7.16 4.34 -27.43
C ILE A 759 6.33 4.49 -26.15
N SER A 760 6.04 3.37 -25.47
CA SER A 760 5.24 3.38 -24.24
C SER A 760 5.96 4.04 -23.07
N SER A 761 7.28 3.88 -22.98
CA SER A 761 8.10 4.54 -21.96
C SER A 761 8.16 6.05 -22.17
N LEU A 762 8.28 6.52 -23.42
CA LEU A 762 8.21 7.95 -23.73
C LEU A 762 6.86 8.56 -23.34
N PHE A 763 5.77 7.83 -23.60
CA PHE A 763 4.43 8.25 -23.17
C PHE A 763 4.30 8.29 -21.64
N LEU A 764 4.80 7.27 -20.94
CA LEU A 764 4.80 7.21 -19.47
C LEU A 764 5.69 8.28 -18.80
N LEU A 765 6.68 8.85 -19.49
CA LEU A 765 7.48 9.97 -18.96
C LEU A 765 6.74 11.32 -19.02
N TYR A 766 5.74 11.44 -19.90
CA TYR A 766 5.00 12.68 -20.15
C TYR A 766 3.59 12.65 -19.54
N ALA A 767 2.80 11.61 -19.85
CA ALA A 767 1.38 11.55 -19.52
C ALA A 767 1.06 11.62 -18.01
N PRO A 768 1.80 10.98 -17.08
CA PRO A 768 1.53 11.10 -15.66
C PRO A 768 1.78 12.50 -15.08
N LYS A 769 2.66 13.30 -15.71
CA LYS A 769 2.89 14.71 -15.29
C LYS A 769 1.70 15.61 -15.58
N VAL A 770 0.91 15.27 -16.61
CA VAL A 770 -0.24 16.05 -17.08
C VAL A 770 -1.55 15.50 -16.52
N PHE A 771 -1.70 14.17 -16.48
CA PHE A 771 -2.96 13.48 -16.18
C PHE A 771 -2.94 12.68 -14.87
N GLY A 772 -1.84 12.68 -14.11
CA GLY A 772 -1.72 11.93 -12.86
C GLY A 772 -1.82 10.40 -13.06
N LEU A 773 -2.49 9.71 -12.12
CA LEU A 773 -2.66 8.25 -12.13
C LEU A 773 -3.34 7.70 -13.41
N PRO A 774 -4.40 8.33 -13.96
CA PRO A 774 -4.93 7.98 -15.29
C PRO A 774 -3.88 7.97 -16.41
N GLY A 775 -2.87 8.84 -16.35
CA GLY A 775 -1.77 8.88 -17.33
C GLY A 775 -0.88 7.63 -17.26
N VAL A 776 -0.74 7.02 -16.08
CA VAL A 776 -0.03 5.75 -15.89
C VAL A 776 -0.82 4.60 -16.50
N TRP A 777 -2.12 4.53 -16.22
CA TRP A 777 -3.01 3.53 -16.79
C TRP A 777 -3.03 3.63 -18.32
N ALA A 778 -3.22 4.83 -18.88
CA ALA A 778 -3.17 5.05 -20.32
C ALA A 778 -1.86 4.55 -20.96
N GLY A 779 -0.71 4.75 -20.31
CA GLY A 779 0.57 4.24 -20.80
C GLY A 779 0.70 2.72 -20.75
N LEU A 780 0.15 2.06 -19.74
CA LEU A 780 0.12 0.60 -19.65
C LEU A 780 -0.84 -0.03 -20.67
N ALA A 781 -2.01 0.58 -20.94
CA ALA A 781 -2.91 0.11 -21.99
C ALA A 781 -2.31 0.35 -23.37
N LEU A 782 -1.62 1.48 -23.57
CA LEU A 782 -0.90 1.75 -24.79
C LEU A 782 0.15 0.66 -25.05
N PHE A 783 0.92 0.28 -24.02
CA PHE A 783 1.89 -0.81 -24.12
C PHE A 783 1.25 -2.14 -24.54
N MET A 784 0.16 -2.54 -23.88
CA MET A 784 -0.53 -3.80 -24.21
C MET A 784 -1.24 -3.77 -25.56
N GLY A 785 -1.82 -2.63 -25.93
CA GLY A 785 -2.45 -2.40 -27.23
C GLY A 785 -1.43 -2.47 -28.37
N LEU A 786 -0.32 -1.73 -28.26
CA LEU A 786 0.75 -1.77 -29.26
C LEU A 786 1.38 -3.16 -29.39
N ARG A 787 1.51 -3.90 -28.29
CA ARG A 787 1.97 -5.29 -28.29
C ARG A 787 1.02 -6.22 -29.03
N MET A 788 -0.29 -6.11 -28.79
CA MET A 788 -1.31 -6.83 -29.56
C MET A 788 -1.26 -6.47 -31.05
N THR A 789 -1.17 -5.19 -31.38
CA THR A 789 -1.13 -4.72 -32.77
C THR A 789 0.11 -5.24 -33.51
N ALA A 790 1.28 -5.24 -32.87
CA ALA A 790 2.49 -5.81 -33.46
C ALA A 790 2.32 -7.30 -33.79
N GLY A 791 1.74 -8.08 -32.87
CA GLY A 791 1.43 -9.49 -33.11
C GLY A 791 0.46 -9.71 -34.27
N PHE A 792 -0.62 -8.93 -34.32
CA PHE A 792 -1.60 -9.01 -35.40
C PHE A 792 -1.00 -8.65 -36.76
N LEU A 793 -0.21 -7.56 -36.83
CA LEU A 793 0.44 -7.13 -38.07
C LEU A 793 1.39 -8.20 -38.62
N ARG A 794 2.22 -8.82 -37.76
CA ARG A 794 3.11 -9.91 -38.19
C ARG A 794 2.33 -11.08 -38.79
N GLN A 795 1.20 -11.45 -38.17
CA GLN A 795 0.36 -12.56 -38.65
C GLN A 795 -0.28 -12.25 -40.01
N VAL A 796 -0.77 -11.03 -40.23
CA VAL A 796 -1.35 -10.59 -41.52
C VAL A 796 -0.27 -10.55 -42.61
N PHE A 797 0.92 -10.02 -42.31
CA PHE A 797 2.03 -10.01 -43.26
C PHE A 797 2.53 -11.42 -43.62
N LEU A 798 2.50 -12.37 -42.67
CA LEU A 798 2.83 -13.77 -42.94
C LEU A 798 1.73 -14.47 -43.74
N SER A 799 0.44 -14.11 -43.59
CA SER A 799 -0.63 -14.69 -44.41
C SER A 799 -0.58 -14.21 -45.85
N ASP A 800 -0.24 -12.94 -46.09
CA ASP A 800 -0.16 -12.34 -47.43
C ASP A 800 1.11 -12.77 -48.20
N PHE A 801 2.17 -13.17 -47.49
CA PHE A 801 3.41 -13.67 -48.10
C PHE A 801 3.34 -15.18 -48.44
N LEU A 802 2.37 -15.90 -47.88
CA LEU A 802 2.15 -17.34 -48.06
C LEU A 802 0.95 -17.67 -48.97
N SER A 803 0.18 -16.66 -49.39
CA SER A 803 -0.84 -16.72 -50.45
C SER A 803 -0.23 -16.25 -51.77
#